data_AF-A0A8C4ZTB8-F1
#
_entry.id   AF-A0A8C4ZTB8-F1
#
_cell.length_a   1.000
_cell.length_b   1.000
_cell.length_c   1.000
_cell.angle_alpha   90.00
_cell.angle_beta   90.00
_cell.angle_gamma   90.00
#
_symmetry.space_group_name_H-M   'P 1'
#
loop_
_entity.id
_entity.type
_entity.pdbx_description
1 polymer ?
#
loop_
_entity_poly.entity_id
_entity_poly.type
_entity_poly.pdbx_seq_one_letter_code
_entity_poly.pdbx_strand_id
1 'polypeptide(L)'
;MSDHAVKVEPDHTTASSGDKDNVVVTEELVLDTSPAASLSPPVPSCVPSAAGVQGSATPLASKDKARSRSKMGRDDRSTEGKVNTDIGYAISTHVGKHLNRLRGEKVLQIKCAGRVMQGKQETNGNSTHQRPRDRHEPGNKHQRKKKPVTVDTSKAKTSLEALKMSIKQLKWKEFPLGRRAACDIYWHGTSFHDNDHIVSGQVNKFPGMIEMLKKINLSRALRTMHELFPEEYNFYPRSWILPDEYQQFSAQIRGLKDSDAAAHRTFIVKPDSGSQGEGIYLIREASEVRLAAGSQARQAVVQEYVQRPLLIDKLKFDIRLYVLVKALEPLQIYIAKEGLTRFCTEPYQEPNQKNLSHVFMHLTNYSLNVQSDNFVHSDSQSTGSKRTFSSVLYRLASKGVDIKKVWSDVISLVIKTVIALVPELKVHYQADIPPGKPGPTCFQILGFDILLTKNLKPVLLEVNSNPSMRIEHEQEVAPGVFEYVSSPVDEDVKVCVIRDTLRLMDPGLNKHGHPPPAGGGGAAQQGTVITTKAGPPDKAPEEEPGDGLPTLCLKQVYPKYTKQFQYLCLVDRIATLFLRFLGIKGNMRLGPTAFRTFIRCCKLSNSNLPMASVDILYIDITRRWAASTQDSREAGHTPTQTHGMGLQAFVEAFFQLAGRRSKAALLRDQVASLLEVCEAHLDGPLSARSPWRRRSPWRTGAR
;
A
#
# COMPACT_ATOMS: atom_id res chain seq x y z
N MET A 1 28.74 -31.23 60.13
CA MET A 1 28.71 -32.48 60.92
C MET A 1 27.73 -33.40 60.23
N SER A 2 28.13 -34.67 60.06
CA SER A 2 27.35 -35.85 59.63
C SER A 2 26.36 -35.76 58.44
N ASP A 3 26.47 -36.59 57.40
CA ASP A 3 27.55 -37.51 57.05
C ASP A 3 27.61 -37.89 55.55
N HIS A 4 28.70 -38.58 55.23
CA HIS A 4 29.13 -39.29 54.00
C HIS A 4 28.07 -39.90 53.03
N ALA A 5 28.38 -40.29 51.78
CA ALA A 5 29.45 -39.91 50.82
C ALA A 5 29.33 -40.70 49.49
N VAL A 6 29.82 -40.10 48.39
CA VAL A 6 30.64 -40.74 47.33
C VAL A 6 30.08 -41.96 46.53
N LYS A 7 29.59 -41.65 45.30
CA LYS A 7 30.19 -42.04 43.99
C LYS A 7 30.22 -43.53 43.56
N VAL A 8 29.90 -43.82 42.28
CA VAL A 8 30.72 -44.55 41.27
C VAL A 8 29.92 -44.81 39.96
N GLU A 9 30.49 -44.41 38.83
CA GLU A 9 30.16 -44.76 37.42
C GLU A 9 30.95 -46.05 37.03
N PRO A 10 30.62 -46.86 35.97
CA PRO A 10 30.50 -46.36 34.59
C PRO A 10 29.71 -47.16 33.51
N ASP A 11 29.76 -46.62 32.30
CA ASP A 11 29.82 -47.24 30.95
C ASP A 11 28.67 -48.05 30.33
N HIS A 12 28.16 -47.47 29.22
CA HIS A 12 27.92 -48.06 27.90
C HIS A 12 27.42 -49.53 27.75
N THR A 13 26.21 -49.68 27.19
CA THR A 13 26.07 -50.29 25.83
C THR A 13 24.72 -49.98 25.14
N THR A 14 24.73 -50.18 23.83
CA THR A 14 23.67 -50.03 22.80
C THR A 14 22.30 -50.67 23.09
N ALA A 15 21.18 -50.03 22.67
CA ALA A 15 20.37 -50.45 21.49
C ALA A 15 18.93 -49.86 21.39
N SER A 16 18.50 -49.55 20.15
CA SER A 16 17.15 -49.62 19.56
C SER A 16 15.85 -49.13 20.28
N SER A 17 15.20 -48.16 19.62
CA SER A 17 13.74 -48.08 19.32
C SER A 17 12.68 -47.96 20.43
N GLY A 18 11.64 -47.14 20.21
CA GLY A 18 10.38 -47.28 20.97
C GLY A 18 9.44 -46.07 21.13
N ASP A 19 9.62 -44.96 20.40
CA ASP A 19 8.78 -43.76 20.57
C ASP A 19 7.32 -43.95 20.07
N LYS A 20 6.34 -43.58 20.91
CA LYS A 20 4.91 -43.49 20.61
C LYS A 20 4.19 -42.53 21.57
N ASP A 21 4.34 -41.23 21.34
CA ASP A 21 3.48 -40.22 21.94
C ASP A 21 2.04 -40.26 21.36
N ASN A 22 1.03 -39.94 22.17
CA ASN A 22 -0.38 -40.10 21.79
C ASN A 22 -0.93 -38.91 20.98
N VAL A 23 -1.46 -39.19 19.78
CA VAL A 23 -2.26 -38.23 19.00
C VAL A 23 -3.74 -38.57 19.15
N VAL A 24 -4.51 -37.67 19.77
CA VAL A 24 -5.98 -37.80 19.85
C VAL A 24 -6.60 -37.43 18.51
N VAL A 25 -7.26 -38.41 17.88
CA VAL A 25 -8.10 -38.21 16.69
C VAL A 25 -9.56 -38.12 17.14
N THR A 26 -10.27 -37.11 16.67
CA THR A 26 -11.74 -37.03 16.78
C THR A 26 -12.36 -37.44 15.45
N GLU A 27 -13.07 -38.57 15.44
CA GLU A 27 -13.74 -39.09 14.24
C GLU A 27 -15.02 -38.29 13.91
N GLU A 28 -15.45 -38.38 12.64
CA GLU A 28 -16.62 -37.68 12.12
C GLU A 28 -17.80 -38.65 12.00
N LEU A 29 -18.89 -38.39 12.74
CA LEU A 29 -20.05 -39.27 12.81
C LEU A 29 -20.98 -39.07 11.61
N VAL A 30 -20.96 -40.02 10.68
CA VAL A 30 -21.93 -40.12 9.58
C VAL A 30 -23.22 -40.74 10.11
N LEU A 31 -24.36 -40.09 9.85
CA LEU A 31 -25.69 -40.66 10.06
C LEU A 31 -26.38 -40.87 8.71
N ASP A 32 -26.77 -42.12 8.45
CA ASP A 32 -27.42 -42.57 7.22
C ASP A 32 -28.94 -42.65 7.43
N THR A 33 -29.72 -42.10 6.49
CA THR A 33 -31.17 -42.26 6.40
C THR A 33 -31.64 -42.27 4.96
N SER A 34 -31.93 -43.47 4.45
CA SER A 34 -32.66 -43.69 3.18
C SER A 34 -34.05 -44.28 3.46
N PRO A 35 -35.04 -44.01 2.59
CA PRO A 35 -36.06 -45.01 2.28
C PRO A 35 -36.16 -45.30 0.77
N ALA A 36 -36.28 -46.60 0.46
CA ALA A 36 -36.60 -47.17 -0.85
C ALA A 36 -38.10 -47.02 -1.21
N ALA A 37 -38.61 -47.34 -2.40
CA ALA A 37 -38.11 -47.36 -3.79
C ALA A 37 -39.33 -47.68 -4.71
N SER A 38 -39.24 -47.47 -6.03
CA SER A 38 -40.22 -48.01 -7.00
C SER A 38 -39.62 -48.24 -8.40
N LEU A 39 -40.32 -49.00 -9.24
CA LEU A 39 -39.76 -49.74 -10.39
C LEU A 39 -39.96 -49.07 -11.76
N SER A 40 -39.12 -49.47 -12.73
CA SER A 40 -39.15 -48.99 -14.13
C SER A 40 -40.21 -49.68 -15.01
N PRO A 41 -40.52 -49.10 -16.19
CA PRO A 41 -40.21 -49.79 -17.45
C PRO A 41 -39.59 -48.86 -18.54
N PRO A 42 -39.12 -49.38 -19.71
CA PRO A 42 -38.08 -48.70 -20.51
C PRO A 42 -38.39 -48.42 -22.01
N VAL A 43 -37.67 -47.43 -22.58
CA VAL A 43 -37.48 -47.08 -24.04
C VAL A 43 -38.77 -46.71 -24.85
N PRO A 44 -38.71 -46.01 -26.01
CA PRO A 44 -37.84 -46.24 -27.19
C PRO A 44 -37.02 -45.02 -27.68
N SER A 45 -36.10 -45.27 -28.60
CA SER A 45 -35.34 -44.29 -29.39
C SER A 45 -35.97 -44.06 -30.77
N CYS A 46 -35.71 -42.91 -31.40
CA CYS A 46 -35.90 -42.73 -32.85
C CYS A 46 -35.02 -41.59 -33.41
N VAL A 47 -34.75 -41.61 -34.72
CA VAL A 47 -33.76 -40.79 -35.45
C VAL A 47 -34.29 -40.40 -36.83
N PRO A 48 -33.92 -39.21 -37.36
CA PRO A 48 -33.42 -39.10 -38.74
C PRO A 48 -32.11 -38.29 -38.79
N SER A 49 -31.02 -38.61 -39.53
CA SER A 49 -30.85 -39.06 -40.94
C SER A 49 -31.26 -38.00 -41.97
N ALA A 50 -30.45 -37.62 -42.99
CA ALA A 50 -29.11 -38.02 -43.46
C ALA A 50 -28.42 -36.80 -44.15
N ALA A 51 -27.17 -36.80 -44.66
CA ALA A 51 -26.17 -37.85 -44.90
C ALA A 51 -24.77 -37.45 -44.30
N GLY A 52 -23.57 -37.40 -44.91
CA GLY A 52 -23.05 -37.55 -46.30
C GLY A 52 -22.31 -36.28 -46.76
N VAL A 53 -21.16 -36.30 -47.47
CA VAL A 53 -20.33 -37.39 -48.04
C VAL A 53 -18.84 -37.20 -47.66
N GLN A 54 -18.07 -38.27 -47.85
CA GLN A 54 -16.61 -38.48 -47.69
C GLN A 54 -15.70 -37.40 -48.34
N GLY A 55 -14.39 -37.33 -48.02
CA GLY A 55 -13.59 -38.31 -47.26
C GLY A 55 -12.14 -37.90 -46.95
N SER A 56 -11.32 -38.90 -46.65
CA SER A 56 -10.02 -38.79 -45.97
C SER A 56 -8.80 -39.07 -46.85
N ALA A 57 -7.70 -38.34 -46.62
CA ALA A 57 -6.32 -38.86 -46.71
C ALA A 57 -5.36 -37.97 -45.92
N THR A 58 -4.28 -38.55 -45.38
CA THR A 58 -3.17 -37.83 -44.72
C THR A 58 -1.86 -38.06 -45.53
N PRO A 59 -0.63 -37.78 -45.04
CA PRO A 59 0.21 -36.78 -45.70
C PRO A 59 1.48 -37.36 -46.34
N LEU A 60 2.14 -36.57 -47.19
CA LEU A 60 3.53 -36.80 -47.59
C LEU A 60 4.26 -35.49 -47.90
N ALA A 61 5.58 -35.49 -47.72
CA ALA A 61 6.45 -34.34 -47.98
C ALA A 61 7.34 -34.61 -49.19
N SER A 62 7.84 -33.55 -49.86
CA SER A 62 9.29 -33.19 -49.77
C SER A 62 9.80 -32.26 -50.90
N LYS A 63 10.85 -31.49 -50.55
CA LYS A 63 12.07 -31.19 -51.34
C LYS A 63 12.06 -30.30 -52.61
N ASP A 64 12.72 -29.16 -52.44
CA ASP A 64 14.07 -28.83 -52.97
C ASP A 64 14.27 -27.77 -54.09
N LYS A 65 15.41 -27.05 -53.92
CA LYS A 65 16.23 -26.27 -54.89
C LYS A 65 15.71 -24.89 -55.39
N ALA A 66 16.57 -23.89 -55.68
CA ALA A 66 17.97 -23.64 -55.28
C ALA A 66 18.49 -22.23 -55.71
N ARG A 67 19.41 -21.63 -54.91
CA ARG A 67 20.64 -20.83 -55.27
C ARG A 67 20.52 -19.60 -56.23
N SER A 68 21.44 -18.62 -56.30
CA SER A 68 22.68 -18.22 -55.58
C SER A 68 23.02 -16.74 -55.92
N ARG A 69 23.77 -15.88 -55.20
CA ARG A 69 24.68 -15.90 -54.01
C ARG A 69 26.15 -15.49 -54.31
N SER A 70 26.40 -14.21 -54.62
CA SER A 70 27.72 -13.53 -54.66
C SER A 70 27.67 -12.24 -53.79
N LYS A 71 28.64 -11.85 -52.94
CA LYS A 71 30.09 -11.56 -53.11
C LYS A 71 30.38 -10.42 -54.10
N MET A 72 31.31 -9.46 -53.85
CA MET A 72 32.07 -9.05 -52.65
C MET A 72 32.74 -7.68 -52.95
N GLY A 73 33.01 -6.80 -51.97
CA GLY A 73 33.66 -5.49 -52.21
C GLY A 73 34.04 -4.76 -50.92
N ARG A 74 34.94 -3.76 -50.97
CA ARG A 74 35.57 -3.13 -49.79
C ARG A 74 36.05 -1.70 -50.03
N ASP A 75 36.29 -1.00 -48.91
CA ASP A 75 37.19 0.15 -48.68
C ASP A 75 36.78 1.62 -49.00
N ASP A 76 37.43 2.49 -48.21
CA ASP A 76 37.65 3.95 -48.22
C ASP A 76 36.56 5.03 -47.96
N ARG A 77 36.65 5.60 -46.74
CA ARG A 77 36.95 7.01 -46.40
C ARG A 77 36.06 8.19 -46.86
N SER A 78 35.39 8.77 -45.85
CA SER A 78 35.37 10.20 -45.48
C SER A 78 35.20 11.31 -46.53
N THR A 79 34.16 12.14 -46.37
CA THR A 79 34.32 13.61 -46.25
C THR A 79 33.08 14.26 -45.58
N GLU A 80 33.20 15.53 -45.22
CA GLU A 80 32.13 16.32 -44.58
C GLU A 80 31.16 16.91 -45.61
N GLY A 81 29.94 17.29 -45.18
CA GLY A 81 29.01 18.00 -46.06
C GLY A 81 27.65 18.35 -45.42
N LYS A 82 27.52 19.55 -44.86
CA LYS A 82 26.21 20.21 -44.66
C LYS A 82 25.81 20.96 -45.93
N VAL A 83 24.53 20.92 -46.32
CA VAL A 83 23.75 22.07 -46.83
C VAL A 83 22.27 21.66 -46.98
N ASN A 84 21.35 22.62 -46.81
CA ASN A 84 19.91 22.43 -47.04
C ASN A 84 19.55 22.54 -48.52
N THR A 85 18.48 21.88 -48.97
CA THR A 85 17.63 22.43 -50.04
C THR A 85 16.19 21.91 -49.93
N ASP A 86 15.23 22.82 -49.78
CA ASP A 86 13.80 22.55 -49.99
C ASP A 86 13.42 22.83 -51.44
N ILE A 87 12.79 21.87 -52.13
CA ILE A 87 11.95 22.12 -53.32
C ILE A 87 10.74 21.16 -53.25
N GLY A 88 9.52 21.69 -53.42
CA GLY A 88 8.26 20.94 -53.41
C GLY A 88 7.60 20.83 -54.80
N TYR A 89 6.27 21.02 -54.83
CA TYR A 89 5.32 20.89 -55.97
C TYR A 89 4.83 19.43 -56.26
N ALA A 90 3.54 19.15 -56.53
CA ALA A 90 2.35 20.03 -56.52
C ALA A 90 0.96 19.34 -56.68
N ILE A 91 -0.09 20.13 -56.34
CA ILE A 91 -1.42 20.26 -57.00
C ILE A 91 -2.43 19.08 -56.99
N SER A 92 -3.59 19.33 -56.38
CA SER A 92 -4.88 19.47 -57.12
C SER A 92 -5.84 20.40 -56.36
N THR A 93 -6.83 21.00 -57.03
CA THR A 93 -7.61 22.16 -56.53
C THR A 93 -9.07 22.20 -57.05
N HIS A 94 -9.95 22.94 -56.36
CA HIS A 94 -11.19 23.64 -56.78
C HIS A 94 -12.11 23.86 -55.55
N VAL A 95 -12.95 24.90 -55.38
CA VAL A 95 -13.28 26.17 -56.09
C VAL A 95 -13.53 27.27 -55.02
N GLY A 96 -13.42 28.56 -55.36
CA GLY A 96 -13.82 29.69 -54.49
C GLY A 96 -14.25 30.93 -55.29
N LYS A 97 -14.59 32.07 -54.65
CA LYS A 97 -14.89 33.35 -55.37
C LYS A 97 -14.95 34.64 -54.51
N HIS A 98 -14.46 35.75 -55.09
CA HIS A 98 -14.64 37.20 -54.77
C HIS A 98 -14.18 37.80 -53.40
N LEU A 99 -13.80 39.09 -53.26
CA LEU A 99 -13.00 39.99 -54.13
C LEU A 99 -12.56 41.31 -53.40
N ASN A 100 -11.34 41.79 -53.69
CA ASN A 100 -10.85 43.20 -53.72
C ASN A 100 -10.61 44.11 -52.47
N ARG A 101 -9.36 44.65 -52.45
CA ARG A 101 -8.87 46.03 -52.16
C ARG A 101 -8.75 46.65 -50.75
N LEU A 102 -7.52 46.57 -50.22
CA LEU A 102 -6.55 47.68 -49.94
C LEU A 102 -6.82 48.84 -48.94
N ARG A 103 -5.93 48.91 -47.93
CA ARG A 103 -5.22 50.08 -47.30
C ARG A 103 -5.99 51.36 -46.87
N GLY A 104 -5.69 51.83 -45.65
CA GLY A 104 -5.80 53.26 -45.26
C GLY A 104 -5.72 53.50 -43.74
N GLU A 105 -4.97 54.51 -43.28
CA GLU A 105 -4.83 54.85 -41.86
C GLU A 105 -5.86 55.89 -41.34
N LYS A 106 -6.13 55.84 -40.02
CA LYS A 106 -6.27 56.98 -39.06
C LYS A 106 -7.52 57.91 -39.02
N VAL A 107 -7.90 58.20 -37.76
CA VAL A 107 -8.23 59.53 -37.16
C VAL A 107 -9.69 60.04 -37.11
N LEU A 108 -10.15 60.34 -35.87
CA LEU A 108 -11.27 61.22 -35.42
C LEU A 108 -12.73 60.80 -35.76
N GLN A 109 -13.80 61.16 -35.00
CA GLN A 109 -14.02 61.55 -33.59
C GLN A 109 -15.54 61.42 -33.24
N ILE A 110 -16.11 62.29 -32.38
CA ILE A 110 -17.55 62.49 -32.02
C ILE A 110 -18.11 61.44 -31.04
N LYS A 111 -18.75 61.80 -29.90
CA LYS A 111 -19.02 63.11 -29.24
C LYS A 111 -19.02 62.99 -27.71
N CYS A 112 -18.94 64.11 -26.99
CA CYS A 112 -18.79 64.17 -25.53
C CYS A 112 -20.03 64.70 -24.79
N ALA A 113 -20.24 64.17 -23.57
CA ALA A 113 -20.66 64.89 -22.35
C ALA A 113 -20.14 64.06 -21.15
N GLY A 114 -19.47 64.56 -20.11
CA GLY A 114 -19.33 65.94 -19.60
C GLY A 114 -20.44 66.24 -18.59
N ARG A 115 -20.21 66.64 -17.34
CA ARG A 115 -19.04 67.16 -16.55
C ARG A 115 -19.22 66.68 -15.08
N VAL A 116 -18.32 66.74 -14.08
CA VAL A 116 -16.91 67.14 -13.81
C VAL A 116 -16.55 66.45 -12.45
N MET A 117 -15.39 65.82 -12.19
CA MET A 117 -14.03 66.36 -11.88
C MET A 117 -14.01 67.27 -10.60
N GLN A 118 -12.96 67.38 -9.76
CA GLN A 118 -11.67 66.68 -9.68
C GLN A 118 -11.01 66.86 -8.28
N GLY A 119 -10.21 65.87 -7.86
CA GLY A 119 -8.96 66.08 -7.09
C GLY A 119 -9.07 66.60 -5.63
N LYS A 120 -7.95 66.72 -4.91
CA LYS A 120 -6.60 66.16 -5.17
C LYS A 120 -5.89 65.93 -3.80
N GLN A 121 -4.85 65.11 -3.75
CA GLN A 121 -4.03 64.94 -2.55
C GLN A 121 -3.16 66.18 -2.30
N GLU A 122 -2.90 66.51 -1.03
CA GLU A 122 -1.53 66.80 -0.55
C GLU A 122 -1.46 66.74 1.00
N THR A 123 -0.27 66.94 1.57
CA THR A 123 0.12 66.43 2.89
C THR A 123 0.50 67.51 3.90
N ASN A 124 0.07 67.38 5.17
CA ASN A 124 0.93 67.37 6.37
C ASN A 124 0.15 67.50 7.69
N GLY A 125 0.80 67.14 8.81
CA GLY A 125 0.74 68.00 10.00
C GLY A 125 -0.17 67.61 11.18
N ASN A 126 0.40 66.82 12.10
CA ASN A 126 0.32 66.99 13.56
C ASN A 126 -1.00 66.75 14.35
N SER A 127 -0.92 65.72 15.22
CA SER A 127 -1.46 65.62 16.59
C SER A 127 -2.78 66.29 17.03
N THR A 128 -3.70 65.46 17.56
CA THR A 128 -4.34 65.76 18.87
C THR A 128 -4.77 64.47 19.56
N HIS A 129 -4.69 64.42 20.90
CA HIS A 129 -5.16 63.28 21.69
C HIS A 129 -6.69 63.31 21.87
N GLN A 130 -7.33 62.15 21.78
CA GLN A 130 -8.55 61.86 22.54
C GLN A 130 -8.64 60.36 22.89
N ARG A 131 -9.07 60.07 24.12
CA ARG A 131 -9.30 58.70 24.63
C ARG A 131 -10.74 58.25 24.29
N PRO A 132 -11.02 56.94 24.23
CA PRO A 132 -12.35 56.44 23.89
C PRO A 132 -13.41 56.84 24.93
N ARG A 133 -14.67 56.88 24.48
CA ARG A 133 -15.85 56.82 25.34
C ARG A 133 -16.60 55.54 25.03
N ASP A 134 -16.74 54.67 26.02
CA ASP A 134 -17.52 53.45 25.88
C ASP A 134 -19.01 53.75 25.69
N ARG A 135 -19.65 53.02 24.76
CA ARG A 135 -21.09 52.77 24.78
C ARG A 135 -21.31 51.26 24.70
N HIS A 136 -21.78 50.69 25.79
CA HIS A 136 -22.33 49.35 25.78
C HIS A 136 -23.67 49.35 25.03
N GLU A 137 -23.72 48.70 23.87
CA GLU A 137 -24.97 48.11 23.37
C GLU A 137 -24.99 46.61 23.69
N PRO A 138 -26.16 46.03 24.04
CA PRO A 138 -26.28 44.61 24.34
C PRO A 138 -26.17 43.77 23.06
N GLY A 139 -24.94 43.33 22.75
CA GLY A 139 -24.64 42.57 21.53
C GLY A 139 -25.45 41.29 21.39
N ASN A 140 -26.46 41.32 20.52
CA ASN A 140 -27.30 40.17 20.17
C ASN A 140 -26.43 39.05 19.55
N LYS A 141 -26.20 37.98 20.33
CA LYS A 141 -25.30 36.86 19.99
C LYS A 141 -25.84 35.99 18.85
N HIS A 142 -25.76 36.52 17.63
CA HIS A 142 -25.93 35.75 16.41
C HIS A 142 -24.94 34.58 16.39
N GLN A 143 -25.43 33.36 16.59
CA GLN A 143 -24.65 32.16 16.38
C GLN A 143 -24.20 32.12 14.92
N ARG A 144 -22.90 32.39 14.68
CA ARG A 144 -22.32 32.36 13.33
C ARG A 144 -22.39 30.93 12.82
N LYS A 145 -23.39 30.62 11.99
CA LYS A 145 -23.57 29.32 11.33
C LYS A 145 -22.22 28.83 10.80
N LYS A 146 -21.77 27.65 11.24
CA LYS A 146 -20.51 27.04 10.76
C LYS A 146 -20.58 26.99 9.23
N LYS A 147 -19.51 27.44 8.55
CA LYS A 147 -19.39 27.22 7.10
C LYS A 147 -19.34 25.71 6.85
N PRO A 148 -20.09 25.16 5.88
CA PRO A 148 -19.99 23.74 5.56
C PRO A 148 -18.60 23.41 5.03
N VAL A 149 -18.07 22.25 5.44
CA VAL A 149 -16.79 21.73 4.94
C VAL A 149 -16.92 21.46 3.44
N THR A 150 -15.86 21.74 2.69
CA THR A 150 -15.85 21.68 1.23
C THR A 150 -14.94 20.56 0.71
N VAL A 151 -15.48 19.72 -0.17
CA VAL A 151 -14.80 18.55 -0.72
C VAL A 151 -14.72 18.64 -2.24
N ASP A 152 -13.51 18.58 -2.79
CA ASP A 152 -13.28 18.40 -4.23
C ASP A 152 -13.40 16.90 -4.58
N THR A 153 -14.31 16.57 -5.50
CA THR A 153 -14.58 15.18 -5.95
C THR A 153 -14.20 14.94 -7.40
N SER A 154 -13.67 15.96 -8.11
CA SER A 154 -13.40 15.93 -9.55
C SER A 154 -12.41 14.84 -10.00
N LYS A 155 -11.49 14.43 -9.12
CA LYS A 155 -10.51 13.37 -9.38
C LYS A 155 -10.82 12.05 -8.64
N ALA A 156 -12.03 11.86 -8.07
CA ALA A 156 -12.32 10.74 -7.15
C ALA A 156 -12.36 9.33 -7.77
N LYS A 157 -12.54 9.21 -9.10
CA LYS A 157 -12.61 7.93 -9.85
C LYS A 157 -13.55 6.92 -9.18
N THR A 158 -13.07 5.71 -8.86
CA THR A 158 -13.86 4.61 -8.27
C THR A 158 -14.49 4.92 -6.92
N SER A 159 -14.14 6.03 -6.25
CA SER A 159 -14.77 6.44 -4.99
C SER A 159 -16.05 7.27 -5.17
N LEU A 160 -16.37 7.73 -6.38
CA LEU A 160 -17.26 8.88 -6.59
C LEU A 160 -18.65 8.72 -5.96
N GLU A 161 -19.37 7.64 -6.23
CA GLU A 161 -20.76 7.48 -5.74
C GLU A 161 -20.81 7.29 -4.21
N ALA A 162 -19.98 6.41 -3.66
CA ALA A 162 -19.87 6.24 -2.21
C ALA A 162 -19.42 7.53 -1.49
N LEU A 163 -18.63 8.38 -2.17
CA LEU A 163 -18.20 9.68 -1.67
C LEU A 163 -19.33 10.73 -1.73
N LYS A 164 -20.10 10.82 -2.82
CA LYS A 164 -21.31 11.64 -2.91
C LYS A 164 -22.29 11.30 -1.78
N MET A 165 -22.56 10.00 -1.58
CA MET A 165 -23.42 9.51 -0.48
C MET A 165 -22.88 9.93 0.89
N SER A 166 -21.57 9.78 1.11
CA SER A 166 -20.91 10.21 2.35
C SER A 166 -21.02 11.72 2.60
N ILE A 167 -20.76 12.54 1.58
CA ILE A 167 -20.85 14.02 1.65
C ILE A 167 -22.30 14.45 1.93
N LYS A 168 -23.29 13.80 1.29
CA LYS A 168 -24.72 14.02 1.51
C LYS A 168 -25.14 13.68 2.95
N GLN A 169 -24.71 12.53 3.49
CA GLN A 169 -24.96 12.14 4.89
C GLN A 169 -24.37 13.15 5.89
N LEU A 170 -23.17 13.68 5.60
CA LEU A 170 -22.50 14.68 6.44
C LEU A 170 -23.02 16.12 6.26
N LYS A 171 -23.93 16.37 5.31
CA LYS A 171 -24.45 17.70 4.96
C LYS A 171 -23.32 18.67 4.54
N TRP A 172 -22.28 18.14 3.91
CA TRP A 172 -21.09 18.87 3.43
C TRP A 172 -21.26 19.34 1.99
N LYS A 173 -20.38 20.24 1.51
CA LYS A 173 -20.48 20.81 0.16
C LYS A 173 -19.50 20.18 -0.83
N GLU A 174 -20.05 19.50 -1.83
CA GLU A 174 -19.32 18.93 -2.96
C GLU A 174 -18.89 19.99 -3.99
N PHE A 175 -17.78 19.74 -4.67
CA PHE A 175 -17.32 20.42 -5.89
C PHE A 175 -16.88 19.40 -6.95
N PRO A 176 -17.80 18.89 -7.80
CA PRO A 176 -17.52 17.80 -8.74
C PRO A 176 -16.71 18.21 -9.98
N LEU A 177 -16.60 19.52 -10.25
CA LEU A 177 -15.72 20.10 -11.28
C LEU A 177 -14.49 20.81 -10.67
N GLY A 178 -14.24 20.59 -9.38
CA GLY A 178 -13.29 21.34 -8.57
C GLY A 178 -13.63 22.82 -8.44
N ARG A 179 -12.67 23.64 -7.97
CA ARG A 179 -12.80 25.10 -7.94
C ARG A 179 -11.45 25.84 -7.81
N ARG A 180 -11.40 27.10 -8.26
CA ARG A 180 -10.21 27.97 -8.23
C ARG A 180 -9.72 28.34 -6.82
N ALA A 181 -10.62 28.48 -5.86
CA ALA A 181 -10.27 28.75 -4.46
C ALA A 181 -10.10 27.42 -3.71
N ALA A 182 -9.20 27.34 -2.73
CA ALA A 182 -8.86 26.08 -2.06
C ALA A 182 -10.04 25.40 -1.34
N CYS A 183 -10.17 24.09 -1.53
CA CYS A 183 -11.05 23.21 -0.75
C CYS A 183 -10.44 22.84 0.60
N ASP A 184 -11.29 22.43 1.54
CA ASP A 184 -10.84 21.87 2.82
C ASP A 184 -10.24 20.47 2.58
N ILE A 185 -10.92 19.64 1.78
CA ILE A 185 -10.53 18.28 1.43
C ILE A 185 -10.52 18.08 -0.10
N TYR A 186 -9.52 17.36 -0.60
CA TYR A 186 -9.40 16.93 -1.99
C TYR A 186 -9.39 15.40 -2.06
N TRP A 187 -10.34 14.81 -2.80
CA TRP A 187 -10.46 13.36 -2.94
C TRP A 187 -10.04 12.89 -4.33
N HIS A 188 -8.84 12.34 -4.42
CA HIS A 188 -8.24 11.83 -5.65
C HIS A 188 -8.28 10.29 -5.69
N GLY A 189 -8.39 9.72 -6.89
CA GLY A 189 -8.41 8.28 -7.12
C GLY A 189 -7.05 7.65 -7.42
N THR A 190 -5.98 8.44 -7.56
CA THR A 190 -4.63 7.93 -7.87
C THR A 190 -3.52 8.77 -7.23
N SER A 191 -3.06 9.84 -7.88
CA SER A 191 -2.00 10.76 -7.45
C SER A 191 -2.55 12.15 -7.11
N PHE A 192 -1.69 13.05 -6.63
CA PHE A 192 -1.97 14.50 -6.59
C PHE A 192 -0.84 15.37 -7.16
N HIS A 193 0.23 14.77 -7.69
CA HIS A 193 1.36 15.49 -8.30
C HIS A 193 0.93 16.31 -9.52
N ASP A 194 -0.04 15.83 -10.30
CA ASP A 194 -0.68 16.54 -11.42
C ASP A 194 -1.67 17.66 -10.97
N ASN A 195 -1.46 18.25 -9.78
CA ASN A 195 -2.18 19.41 -9.22
C ASN A 195 -1.19 20.34 -8.43
N ASP A 196 -0.31 21.05 -9.12
CA ASP A 196 0.63 22.06 -8.54
C ASP A 196 -0.04 23.19 -7.72
N HIS A 197 -1.37 23.27 -7.74
CA HIS A 197 -2.16 24.32 -7.10
C HIS A 197 -2.68 23.97 -5.69
N ILE A 198 -2.48 22.73 -5.20
CA ILE A 198 -2.86 22.34 -3.84
C ILE A 198 -1.82 22.87 -2.84
N VAL A 199 -1.94 24.14 -2.46
CA VAL A 199 -1.05 24.83 -1.51
C VAL A 199 -1.54 24.79 -0.05
N SER A 200 -2.74 24.24 0.19
CA SER A 200 -3.37 24.10 1.51
C SER A 200 -4.51 23.07 1.48
N GLY A 201 -5.10 22.77 2.64
CA GLY A 201 -6.17 21.77 2.78
C GLY A 201 -5.63 20.37 3.08
N GLN A 202 -6.44 19.35 2.79
CA GLN A 202 -6.14 17.95 3.10
C GLN A 202 -6.37 17.07 1.87
N VAL A 203 -5.46 16.13 1.56
CA VAL A 203 -5.54 15.26 0.37
C VAL A 203 -5.50 13.79 0.77
N ASN A 204 -6.32 12.96 0.11
CA ASN A 204 -6.49 11.54 0.44
C ASN A 204 -5.35 10.61 -0.09
N LYS A 205 -4.14 11.15 -0.28
CA LYS A 205 -2.93 10.44 -0.76
C LYS A 205 -1.68 10.93 -0.04
N PHE A 206 -0.76 10.01 0.28
CA PHE A 206 0.62 10.32 0.65
C PHE A 206 1.56 10.21 -0.55
N PRO A 207 2.57 11.10 -0.66
CA PRO A 207 3.77 10.86 -1.47
C PRO A 207 4.37 9.46 -1.23
N GLY A 208 4.81 8.80 -2.30
CA GLY A 208 5.49 7.49 -2.21
C GLY A 208 4.60 6.28 -1.93
N MET A 209 3.31 6.45 -1.63
CA MET A 209 2.45 5.32 -1.23
C MET A 209 2.10 4.36 -2.38
N ILE A 210 2.15 4.80 -3.64
CA ILE A 210 1.94 3.90 -4.78
C ILE A 210 3.21 3.09 -5.02
N GLU A 211 4.36 3.75 -4.88
CA GLU A 211 5.70 3.28 -5.13
C GLU A 211 6.15 2.27 -4.07
N MET A 212 5.85 2.54 -2.80
CA MET A 212 6.14 1.64 -1.68
C MET A 212 5.20 0.44 -1.59
N LEU A 213 4.03 0.51 -2.23
CA LEU A 213 3.08 -0.59 -2.33
C LEU A 213 3.14 -1.35 -3.66
N LYS A 214 4.13 -1.05 -4.52
CA LYS A 214 4.67 -2.03 -5.48
C LYS A 214 5.16 -3.26 -4.71
N LYS A 215 5.05 -4.44 -5.31
CA LYS A 215 5.30 -5.73 -4.62
C LYS A 215 6.75 -5.88 -4.21
N ILE A 216 7.69 -5.42 -5.03
CA ILE A 216 9.13 -5.44 -4.74
C ILE A 216 9.46 -4.51 -3.58
N ASN A 217 8.92 -3.29 -3.55
CA ASN A 217 9.25 -2.32 -2.48
C ASN A 217 8.57 -2.69 -1.15
N LEU A 218 7.35 -3.22 -1.19
CA LEU A 218 6.70 -3.84 -0.03
C LEU A 218 7.50 -5.05 0.48
N SER A 219 8.01 -5.90 -0.43
CA SER A 219 8.87 -7.04 -0.08
C SER A 219 10.18 -6.58 0.59
N ARG A 220 10.85 -5.56 0.03
CA ARG A 220 12.07 -4.97 0.61
C ARG A 220 11.81 -4.45 2.02
N ALA A 221 10.79 -3.60 2.20
CA ALA A 221 10.44 -3.04 3.51
C ALA A 221 10.11 -4.11 4.57
N LEU A 222 9.32 -5.12 4.21
CA LEU A 222 8.97 -6.21 5.12
C LEU A 222 10.14 -7.15 5.42
N ARG A 223 11.05 -7.38 4.45
CA ARG A 223 12.28 -8.16 4.66
C ARG A 223 13.26 -7.45 5.58
N THR A 224 13.53 -6.15 5.36
CA THR A 224 14.34 -5.32 6.27
C THR A 224 13.84 -5.37 7.71
N MET A 225 12.51 -5.42 7.90
CA MET A 225 11.90 -5.58 9.23
C MET A 225 11.97 -7.02 9.77
N HIS A 226 11.90 -8.04 8.93
CA HIS A 226 12.06 -9.45 9.30
C HIS A 226 13.52 -9.79 9.67
N GLU A 227 14.52 -9.18 9.02
CA GLU A 227 15.94 -9.32 9.37
C GLU A 227 16.26 -8.77 10.77
N LEU A 228 15.56 -7.71 11.20
CA LEU A 228 15.64 -7.18 12.57
C LEU A 228 14.77 -7.97 13.56
N PHE A 229 13.57 -8.38 13.14
CA PHE A 229 12.55 -8.96 14.03
C PHE A 229 11.88 -10.20 13.38
N PRO A 230 12.57 -11.35 13.29
CA PRO A 230 12.08 -12.51 12.54
C PRO A 230 10.68 -12.96 12.95
N GLU A 231 10.48 -13.18 14.26
CA GLU A 231 9.20 -13.64 14.81
C GLU A 231 8.08 -12.60 14.74
N GLU A 232 8.42 -11.31 14.68
CA GLU A 232 7.41 -10.26 14.60
C GLU A 232 6.82 -10.15 13.20
N TYR A 233 7.64 -10.39 12.17
CA TYR A 233 7.29 -10.26 10.75
C TYR A 233 7.06 -11.59 10.03
N ASN A 234 7.02 -12.73 10.76
CA ASN A 234 6.69 -14.06 10.23
C ASN A 234 5.22 -14.22 9.72
N PHE A 235 4.50 -13.11 9.53
CA PHE A 235 3.20 -13.02 8.86
C PHE A 235 3.30 -12.72 7.35
N TYR A 236 4.50 -12.43 6.84
CA TYR A 236 4.74 -12.28 5.40
C TYR A 236 5.52 -13.51 4.88
N PRO A 237 5.03 -14.24 3.85
CA PRO A 237 5.74 -15.40 3.32
C PRO A 237 7.07 -14.99 2.67
N ARG A 238 8.08 -15.88 2.71
CA ARG A 238 9.41 -15.58 2.16
C ARG A 238 9.31 -15.25 0.66
N SER A 239 10.02 -14.19 0.27
CA SER A 239 9.93 -13.58 -1.07
C SER A 239 11.31 -13.27 -1.65
N TRP A 240 11.51 -13.62 -2.91
CA TRP A 240 12.70 -13.32 -3.72
C TRP A 240 12.32 -12.35 -4.86
N ILE A 241 13.21 -11.40 -5.13
CA ILE A 241 13.03 -10.31 -6.11
C ILE A 241 13.79 -10.67 -7.39
N LEU A 242 13.06 -10.82 -8.50
CA LEU A 242 13.61 -11.22 -9.79
C LEU A 242 13.73 -10.03 -10.75
N PRO A 243 14.76 -10.00 -11.63
CA PRO A 243 15.74 -11.07 -11.90
C PRO A 243 16.86 -11.22 -10.86
N ASP A 244 17.13 -10.18 -10.07
CA ASP A 244 18.32 -10.00 -9.23
C ASP A 244 18.68 -11.21 -8.34
N GLU A 245 17.69 -11.79 -7.66
CA GLU A 245 17.87 -12.87 -6.69
C GLU A 245 17.65 -14.28 -7.29
N TYR A 246 17.51 -14.40 -8.62
CA TYR A 246 17.19 -15.68 -9.28
C TYR A 246 18.17 -16.81 -8.93
N GLN A 247 19.46 -16.50 -8.80
CA GLN A 247 20.48 -17.50 -8.43
C GLN A 247 20.36 -17.95 -6.96
N GLN A 248 19.97 -17.03 -6.06
CA GLN A 248 19.75 -17.34 -4.65
C GLN A 248 18.50 -18.23 -4.49
N PHE A 249 17.41 -17.84 -5.13
CA PHE A 249 16.17 -18.62 -5.23
C PHE A 249 16.42 -20.02 -5.81
N SER A 250 17.14 -20.11 -6.94
CA SER A 250 17.49 -21.38 -7.59
C SER A 250 18.37 -22.28 -6.73
N ALA A 251 19.36 -21.71 -6.04
CA ALA A 251 20.21 -22.47 -5.11
C ALA A 251 19.41 -22.98 -3.90
N GLN A 252 18.52 -22.15 -3.36
CA GLN A 252 17.68 -22.51 -2.22
C GLN A 252 16.65 -23.59 -2.57
N ILE A 253 16.03 -23.56 -3.75
CA ILE A 253 15.17 -24.68 -4.20
C ILE A 253 15.99 -25.96 -4.37
N ARG A 254 17.17 -25.90 -5.00
CA ARG A 254 18.02 -27.09 -5.20
C ARG A 254 18.39 -27.76 -3.87
N GLY A 255 18.99 -27.01 -2.93
CA GLY A 255 19.37 -27.54 -1.61
C GLY A 255 18.21 -27.85 -0.66
N LEU A 256 16.95 -27.65 -1.09
CA LEU A 256 15.78 -28.17 -0.39
C LEU A 256 15.37 -29.55 -0.93
N LYS A 257 15.61 -29.86 -2.22
CA LYS A 257 15.19 -31.13 -2.86
C LYS A 257 15.76 -32.38 -2.19
N ASP A 258 16.86 -32.23 -1.49
CA ASP A 258 17.50 -33.28 -0.69
C ASP A 258 16.68 -33.65 0.59
N SER A 259 15.41 -33.20 0.67
CA SER A 259 14.45 -33.53 1.71
C SER A 259 13.03 -33.71 1.13
N ASP A 260 12.29 -34.74 1.59
CA ASP A 260 10.92 -35.04 1.12
C ASP A 260 9.96 -33.85 1.26
N ALA A 261 10.17 -33.03 2.30
CA ALA A 261 9.40 -31.80 2.57
C ALA A 261 9.57 -30.69 1.50
N ALA A 262 10.40 -30.90 0.47
CA ALA A 262 10.57 -29.98 -0.65
C ALA A 262 9.82 -30.40 -1.92
N ALA A 263 9.62 -31.70 -2.17
CA ALA A 263 8.90 -32.22 -3.35
C ALA A 263 7.45 -31.71 -3.44
N HIS A 264 6.92 -31.21 -2.33
CA HIS A 264 5.58 -30.65 -2.21
C HIS A 264 5.54 -29.12 -2.19
N ARG A 265 6.67 -28.39 -2.12
CA ARG A 265 6.65 -26.91 -2.04
C ARG A 265 6.13 -26.29 -3.33
N THR A 266 5.51 -25.12 -3.21
CA THR A 266 4.93 -24.37 -4.32
C THR A 266 5.15 -22.89 -4.07
N PHE A 267 5.42 -22.15 -5.13
CA PHE A 267 5.68 -20.72 -5.10
C PHE A 267 4.69 -20.01 -6.02
N ILE A 268 4.42 -18.75 -5.73
CA ILE A 268 3.57 -17.87 -6.53
C ILE A 268 4.43 -16.75 -7.11
N VAL A 269 4.42 -16.63 -8.44
CA VAL A 269 5.11 -15.56 -9.17
C VAL A 269 4.14 -14.41 -9.35
N LYS A 270 4.53 -13.22 -8.89
CA LYS A 270 3.72 -11.99 -8.94
C LYS A 270 4.50 -10.89 -9.70
N PRO A 271 4.12 -10.53 -10.94
CA PRO A 271 4.75 -9.40 -11.65
C PRO A 271 4.61 -8.11 -10.85
N ASP A 272 5.65 -7.28 -10.76
CA ASP A 272 5.62 -6.10 -9.89
C ASP A 272 4.54 -5.10 -10.32
N SER A 273 4.53 -4.77 -11.62
CA SER A 273 3.56 -3.88 -12.27
C SER A 273 2.16 -4.49 -12.52
N GLY A 274 1.98 -5.79 -12.27
CA GLY A 274 0.67 -6.45 -12.42
C GLY A 274 -0.34 -6.00 -11.35
N SER A 275 -1.63 -6.06 -11.66
CA SER A 275 -2.71 -5.87 -10.68
C SER A 275 -3.86 -6.83 -11.00
N GLN A 276 -4.91 -6.89 -10.17
CA GLN A 276 -6.14 -7.64 -10.48
C GLN A 276 -6.03 -9.18 -10.66
N GLY A 277 -4.83 -9.75 -10.54
CA GLY A 277 -4.52 -11.15 -10.87
C GLY A 277 -3.57 -11.30 -12.07
N GLU A 278 -3.35 -10.23 -12.83
CA GLU A 278 -2.65 -10.27 -14.12
C GLU A 278 -1.22 -10.80 -14.04
N GLY A 279 -0.95 -11.79 -14.91
CA GLY A 279 0.35 -12.46 -15.01
C GLY A 279 0.79 -13.23 -13.76
N ILE A 280 -0.10 -13.48 -12.79
CA ILE A 280 0.19 -14.33 -11.63
C ILE A 280 0.08 -15.81 -12.02
N TYR A 281 1.05 -16.62 -11.61
CA TYR A 281 1.04 -18.08 -11.80
C TYR A 281 1.75 -18.80 -10.66
N LEU A 282 1.47 -20.09 -10.51
CA LEU A 282 2.17 -20.98 -9.58
C LEU A 282 3.30 -21.73 -10.30
N ILE A 283 4.36 -22.05 -9.54
CA ILE A 283 5.49 -22.88 -9.95
C ILE A 283 5.92 -23.80 -8.81
N ARG A 284 6.63 -24.87 -9.12
CA ARG A 284 7.32 -25.75 -8.15
C ARG A 284 8.83 -25.70 -8.32
N GLU A 285 9.31 -25.55 -9.55
CA GLU A 285 10.71 -25.51 -9.95
C GLU A 285 11.17 -24.10 -10.35
N ALA A 286 12.46 -23.80 -10.08
CA ALA A 286 13.04 -22.51 -10.48
C ALA A 286 13.07 -22.32 -12.01
N SER A 287 13.16 -23.40 -12.78
CA SER A 287 13.13 -23.39 -14.25
C SER A 287 11.76 -23.08 -14.86
N GLU A 288 10.66 -23.13 -14.08
CA GLU A 288 9.32 -22.71 -14.54
C GLU A 288 9.15 -21.18 -14.54
N VAL A 289 10.09 -20.41 -13.97
CA VAL A 289 10.07 -18.95 -13.99
C VAL A 289 10.15 -18.46 -15.43
N ARG A 290 9.07 -17.83 -15.90
CA ARG A 290 8.92 -17.25 -17.24
C ARG A 290 9.72 -15.94 -17.35
N LEU A 291 11.04 -16.04 -17.29
CA LEU A 291 11.95 -14.95 -17.64
C LEU A 291 11.69 -14.55 -19.10
N ALA A 292 11.35 -13.28 -19.34
CA ALA A 292 11.01 -12.81 -20.67
C ALA A 292 12.24 -12.88 -21.61
N ALA A 293 12.10 -13.58 -22.73
CA ALA A 293 13.14 -13.67 -23.75
C ALA A 293 13.29 -12.34 -24.50
N GLY A 294 14.32 -11.56 -24.16
CA GLY A 294 14.61 -10.26 -24.77
C GLY A 294 15.25 -9.29 -23.77
N SER A 295 15.54 -8.07 -24.23
CA SER A 295 16.35 -7.07 -23.51
C SER A 295 15.71 -6.45 -22.25
N GLN A 296 14.55 -6.94 -21.81
CA GLN A 296 13.88 -6.51 -20.58
C GLN A 296 13.24 -7.70 -19.85
N ALA A 297 13.98 -8.30 -18.92
CA ALA A 297 13.43 -9.26 -17.98
C ALA A 297 12.40 -8.54 -17.07
N ARG A 298 11.14 -8.99 -17.08
CA ARG A 298 10.08 -8.36 -16.29
C ARG A 298 10.34 -8.57 -14.79
N GLN A 299 10.41 -7.45 -14.05
CA GLN A 299 10.52 -7.46 -12.60
C GLN A 299 9.33 -8.16 -11.93
N ALA A 300 9.62 -9.05 -11.00
CA ALA A 300 8.62 -9.86 -10.30
C ALA A 300 9.07 -10.22 -8.88
N VAL A 301 8.10 -10.53 -8.02
CA VAL A 301 8.34 -11.21 -6.75
C VAL A 301 7.94 -12.67 -6.90
N VAL A 302 8.84 -13.60 -6.58
CA VAL A 302 8.48 -14.99 -6.32
C VAL A 302 8.32 -15.15 -4.81
N GLN A 303 7.25 -15.81 -4.36
CA GLN A 303 6.91 -15.91 -2.95
C GLN A 303 6.46 -17.33 -2.59
N GLU A 304 6.76 -17.80 -1.37
CA GLU A 304 6.24 -19.07 -0.84
C GLU A 304 4.69 -19.04 -0.82
N TYR A 305 4.05 -20.03 -1.45
CA TYR A 305 2.59 -20.08 -1.53
C TYR A 305 1.97 -20.70 -0.27
N VAL A 306 0.89 -20.09 0.23
CA VAL A 306 0.15 -20.60 1.40
C VAL A 306 -0.75 -21.77 0.97
N GLN A 307 -0.19 -22.98 1.01
CA GLN A 307 -0.83 -24.23 0.59
C GLN A 307 -2.01 -24.68 1.46
N ARG A 308 -2.07 -24.21 2.72
CA ARG A 308 -3.08 -24.63 3.69
C ARG A 308 -3.84 -23.41 4.23
N PRO A 309 -4.63 -22.73 3.38
CA PRO A 309 -5.52 -21.65 3.79
C PRO A 309 -6.64 -22.17 4.69
N LEU A 310 -7.32 -21.26 5.38
CA LEU A 310 -8.62 -21.53 5.96
C LEU A 310 -9.65 -21.65 4.82
N LEU A 311 -10.52 -22.65 4.89
CA LEU A 311 -11.57 -22.88 3.90
C LEU A 311 -12.95 -22.67 4.53
N ILE A 312 -13.86 -22.10 3.76
CA ILE A 312 -15.28 -21.98 4.09
C ILE A 312 -16.04 -22.46 2.86
N ASP A 313 -17.03 -23.34 3.04
CA ASP A 313 -17.76 -24.01 1.94
C ASP A 313 -16.84 -24.77 0.95
N LYS A 314 -15.70 -25.29 1.46
CA LYS A 314 -14.56 -25.85 0.67
C LYS A 314 -13.84 -24.85 -0.23
N LEU A 315 -14.28 -23.59 -0.30
CA LEU A 315 -13.67 -22.53 -1.09
C LEU A 315 -12.54 -21.84 -0.30
N LYS A 316 -11.48 -21.47 -1.01
CA LYS A 316 -10.46 -20.55 -0.50
C LYS A 316 -11.03 -19.12 -0.52
N PHE A 317 -10.67 -18.30 0.47
CA PHE A 317 -11.03 -16.89 0.48
C PHE A 317 -9.90 -16.02 1.04
N ASP A 318 -9.98 -14.71 0.81
CA ASP A 318 -9.18 -13.73 1.54
C ASP A 318 -10.05 -12.60 2.11
N ILE A 319 -9.43 -11.74 2.91
CA ILE A 319 -10.04 -10.60 3.59
C ILE A 319 -9.43 -9.32 3.01
N ARG A 320 -10.25 -8.52 2.34
CA ARG A 320 -9.99 -7.12 2.00
C ARG A 320 -10.41 -6.24 3.20
N LEU A 321 -9.43 -5.86 4.01
CA LEU A 321 -9.62 -5.00 5.18
C LEU A 321 -9.26 -3.54 4.86
N TYR A 322 -10.06 -2.59 5.33
CA TYR A 322 -9.84 -1.16 5.09
C TYR A 322 -9.10 -0.50 6.25
N VAL A 323 -8.01 0.21 5.94
CA VAL A 323 -7.11 0.84 6.91
C VAL A 323 -6.86 2.29 6.54
N LEU A 324 -7.19 3.22 7.43
CA LEU A 324 -6.88 4.65 7.27
C LEU A 324 -5.56 4.98 7.98
N VAL A 325 -4.55 5.35 7.20
CA VAL A 325 -3.38 6.08 7.71
C VAL A 325 -3.76 7.56 7.73
N LYS A 326 -3.95 8.12 8.92
CA LYS A 326 -4.43 9.50 9.11
C LYS A 326 -3.30 10.54 9.19
N ALA A 327 -2.11 10.12 9.63
CA ALA A 327 -0.91 10.93 9.69
C ALA A 327 0.32 10.01 9.81
N LEU A 328 1.49 10.47 9.35
CA LEU A 328 2.79 9.80 9.54
C LEU A 328 3.55 10.30 10.77
N GLU A 329 3.32 11.56 11.19
CA GLU A 329 4.02 12.19 12.31
C GLU A 329 3.10 13.15 13.09
N PRO A 330 2.69 12.82 14.33
CA PRO A 330 2.77 11.48 14.93
C PRO A 330 1.95 10.48 14.11
N LEU A 331 2.43 9.24 14.02
CA LEU A 331 1.75 8.16 13.30
C LEU A 331 0.32 7.96 13.87
N GLN A 332 -0.68 7.90 12.98
CA GLN A 332 -2.08 7.63 13.33
C GLN A 332 -2.67 6.59 12.39
N ILE A 333 -3.07 5.43 12.94
CA ILE A 333 -3.62 4.29 12.19
C ILE A 333 -5.01 3.95 12.74
N TYR A 334 -5.99 3.85 11.84
CA TYR A 334 -7.34 3.40 12.12
C TYR A 334 -7.67 2.20 11.23
N ILE A 335 -8.37 1.21 11.79
CA ILE A 335 -8.82 0.00 11.09
C ILE A 335 -10.35 0.00 11.10
N ALA A 336 -10.97 -0.35 9.98
CA ALA A 336 -12.41 -0.55 9.90
C ALA A 336 -12.83 -1.78 10.74
N LYS A 337 -13.94 -1.69 11.47
CA LYS A 337 -14.62 -2.84 12.13
C LYS A 337 -14.95 -3.97 11.14
N GLU A 338 -15.03 -3.65 9.85
CA GLU A 338 -15.57 -4.48 8.79
C GLU A 338 -14.67 -4.50 7.55
N GLY A 339 -14.76 -5.56 6.77
CA GLY A 339 -14.09 -5.73 5.49
C GLY A 339 -14.92 -6.57 4.52
N LEU A 340 -14.37 -6.81 3.34
CA LEU A 340 -14.97 -7.69 2.33
C LEU A 340 -14.17 -8.98 2.27
N THR A 341 -14.83 -10.13 2.41
CA THR A 341 -14.23 -11.44 2.15
C THR A 341 -14.55 -11.88 0.72
N ARG A 342 -13.51 -12.28 -0.02
CA ARG A 342 -13.60 -12.61 -1.44
C ARG A 342 -13.27 -14.08 -1.63
N PHE A 343 -14.19 -14.81 -2.24
CA PHE A 343 -14.09 -16.25 -2.40
C PHE A 343 -13.58 -16.61 -3.80
N CYS A 344 -12.74 -17.64 -3.84
CA CYS A 344 -12.52 -18.48 -5.02
C CYS A 344 -13.85 -19.11 -5.45
N THR A 345 -13.99 -19.39 -6.75
CA THR A 345 -15.22 -19.96 -7.34
C THR A 345 -15.14 -21.47 -7.61
N GLU A 346 -13.96 -22.06 -7.47
CA GLU A 346 -13.76 -23.52 -7.49
C GLU A 346 -13.38 -24.05 -6.08
N PRO A 347 -13.83 -25.26 -5.69
CA PRO A 347 -13.40 -25.94 -4.46
C PRO A 347 -11.88 -26.09 -4.37
N TYR A 348 -11.31 -25.75 -3.21
CA TYR A 348 -9.88 -25.76 -3.00
C TYR A 348 -9.30 -27.18 -2.91
N GLN A 349 -8.16 -27.37 -3.56
CA GLN A 349 -7.28 -28.53 -3.42
C GLN A 349 -5.85 -28.03 -3.17
N GLU A 350 -5.02 -28.79 -2.44
CA GLU A 350 -3.61 -28.40 -2.27
C GLU A 350 -2.86 -28.43 -3.63
N PRO A 351 -1.90 -27.50 -3.87
CA PRO A 351 -1.29 -27.36 -5.19
C PRO A 351 -0.43 -28.57 -5.59
N ASN A 352 -0.72 -29.14 -6.75
CA ASN A 352 -0.04 -30.26 -7.38
C ASN A 352 0.08 -30.04 -8.89
N GLN A 353 0.87 -30.86 -9.59
CA GLN A 353 1.21 -30.59 -10.99
C GLN A 353 0.00 -30.51 -11.95
N LYS A 354 -1.16 -31.09 -11.57
CA LYS A 354 -2.38 -31.06 -12.39
C LYS A 354 -3.22 -29.80 -12.17
N ASN A 355 -3.11 -29.10 -11.03
CA ASN A 355 -3.97 -27.95 -10.70
C ASN A 355 -3.25 -26.59 -10.59
N LEU A 356 -1.92 -26.50 -10.80
CA LEU A 356 -1.19 -25.22 -10.75
C LEU A 356 -1.77 -24.11 -11.66
N SER A 357 -2.43 -24.51 -12.75
CA SER A 357 -3.11 -23.64 -13.72
C SER A 357 -4.57 -23.30 -13.38
N HIS A 358 -5.17 -23.93 -12.36
CA HIS A 358 -6.57 -23.72 -11.97
C HIS A 358 -6.70 -22.44 -11.15
N VAL A 359 -6.71 -21.30 -11.84
CA VAL A 359 -6.68 -19.97 -11.22
C VAL A 359 -7.89 -19.70 -10.33
N PHE A 360 -9.08 -20.23 -10.64
CA PHE A 360 -10.31 -20.00 -9.88
C PHE A 360 -10.34 -20.64 -8.49
N MET A 361 -9.59 -21.74 -8.24
CA MET A 361 -9.40 -22.27 -6.88
C MET A 361 -8.21 -21.66 -6.16
N HIS A 362 -7.25 -21.06 -6.88
CA HIS A 362 -5.97 -20.64 -6.31
C HIS A 362 -5.83 -19.14 -6.08
N LEU A 363 -6.55 -18.29 -6.83
CA LEU A 363 -6.50 -16.83 -6.76
C LEU A 363 -7.86 -16.26 -6.35
N THR A 364 -7.86 -15.40 -5.34
CA THR A 364 -9.05 -14.80 -4.68
C THR A 364 -9.44 -13.43 -5.26
N ASN A 365 -8.82 -13.03 -6.38
CA ASN A 365 -9.07 -11.74 -7.02
C ASN A 365 -10.49 -11.69 -7.58
N TYR A 366 -11.27 -10.68 -7.16
CA TYR A 366 -12.65 -10.44 -7.66
C TYR A 366 -12.70 -10.30 -9.18
N SER A 367 -11.78 -9.52 -9.75
CA SER A 367 -11.64 -9.25 -11.19
C SER A 367 -11.42 -10.51 -12.04
N LEU A 368 -10.84 -11.56 -11.46
CA LEU A 368 -10.78 -12.89 -12.07
C LEU A 368 -12.10 -13.63 -11.81
N ASN A 369 -12.45 -13.83 -10.54
CA ASN A 369 -13.53 -14.74 -10.17
C ASN A 369 -14.90 -14.33 -10.68
N VAL A 370 -15.17 -13.03 -10.92
CA VAL A 370 -16.42 -12.55 -11.53
C VAL A 370 -16.61 -13.03 -12.98
N GLN A 371 -15.56 -13.55 -13.63
CA GLN A 371 -15.60 -14.15 -14.97
C GLN A 371 -15.86 -15.68 -14.94
N SER A 372 -16.19 -16.23 -13.77
CA SER A 372 -16.50 -17.65 -13.58
C SER A 372 -18.01 -17.85 -13.51
N ASP A 373 -18.54 -18.85 -14.23
CA ASP A 373 -19.97 -19.21 -14.19
C ASP A 373 -20.46 -19.58 -12.78
N ASN A 374 -19.52 -19.95 -11.88
CA ASN A 374 -19.76 -20.25 -10.47
C ASN A 374 -19.73 -19.00 -9.56
N PHE A 375 -19.65 -17.77 -10.10
CA PHE A 375 -19.66 -16.56 -9.30
C PHE A 375 -21.06 -16.12 -8.90
N VAL A 376 -21.35 -16.13 -7.59
CA VAL A 376 -22.66 -15.79 -7.05
C VAL A 376 -22.64 -14.38 -6.48
N HIS A 377 -23.30 -13.46 -7.18
CA HIS A 377 -23.74 -12.18 -6.63
C HIS A 377 -24.85 -12.42 -5.59
N SER A 378 -24.86 -11.65 -4.51
CA SER A 378 -25.72 -11.87 -3.34
C SER A 378 -25.92 -10.57 -2.58
N ASP A 379 -27.18 -10.17 -2.38
CA ASP A 379 -27.54 -9.02 -1.54
C ASP A 379 -27.36 -9.33 -0.04
N SER A 380 -27.41 -10.61 0.33
CA SER A 380 -27.11 -11.07 1.69
C SER A 380 -25.60 -10.99 1.97
N GLN A 381 -25.27 -10.33 3.08
CA GLN A 381 -23.92 -10.17 3.63
C GLN A 381 -23.18 -11.49 3.92
N SER A 382 -23.87 -12.63 3.98
CA SER A 382 -23.34 -13.91 4.47
C SER A 382 -23.23 -15.02 3.41
N THR A 383 -23.68 -14.75 2.18
CA THR A 383 -23.81 -15.72 1.08
C THR A 383 -23.16 -15.23 -0.21
N GLY A 384 -23.07 -16.10 -1.21
CA GLY A 384 -22.41 -15.80 -2.48
C GLY A 384 -20.87 -15.73 -2.39
N SER A 385 -20.25 -15.16 -3.42
CA SER A 385 -18.79 -15.15 -3.62
C SER A 385 -18.09 -13.91 -3.02
N LYS A 386 -18.86 -12.98 -2.44
CA LYS A 386 -18.40 -11.77 -1.75
C LYS A 386 -19.26 -11.56 -0.50
N ARG A 387 -18.66 -11.59 0.69
CA ARG A 387 -19.38 -11.58 1.99
C ARG A 387 -18.74 -10.56 2.95
N THR A 388 -19.46 -10.07 3.96
CA THR A 388 -18.83 -9.25 5.02
C THR A 388 -17.84 -10.09 5.82
N PHE A 389 -16.77 -9.48 6.34
CA PHE A 389 -15.83 -10.18 7.20
C PHE A 389 -16.48 -10.54 8.55
N SER A 390 -17.39 -9.73 9.08
CA SER A 390 -18.20 -10.09 10.26
C SER A 390 -18.99 -11.39 10.08
N SER A 391 -19.58 -11.67 8.91
CA SER A 391 -20.30 -12.93 8.66
C SER A 391 -19.38 -14.15 8.75
N VAL A 392 -18.15 -14.02 8.22
CA VAL A 392 -17.10 -15.05 8.31
C VAL A 392 -16.65 -15.23 9.76
N LEU A 393 -16.42 -14.14 10.51
CA LEU A 393 -16.05 -14.21 11.93
C LEU A 393 -17.17 -14.82 12.79
N TYR A 394 -18.43 -14.52 12.52
CA TYR A 394 -19.58 -15.15 13.19
C TYR A 394 -19.61 -16.66 12.94
N ARG A 395 -19.41 -17.11 11.69
CA ARG A 395 -19.36 -18.53 11.33
C ARG A 395 -18.14 -19.27 11.90
N LEU A 396 -17.07 -18.56 12.24
CA LEU A 396 -15.93 -19.11 12.98
C LEU A 396 -16.22 -19.15 14.48
N ALA A 397 -16.88 -18.14 15.05
CA ALA A 397 -17.31 -18.12 16.45
C ALA A 397 -18.27 -19.27 16.77
N SER A 398 -19.20 -19.60 15.87
CA SER A 398 -20.11 -20.75 16.03
C SER A 398 -19.40 -22.11 15.98
N LYS A 399 -18.13 -22.14 15.55
CA LYS A 399 -17.23 -23.30 15.64
C LYS A 399 -16.23 -23.23 16.81
N GLY A 400 -16.48 -22.37 17.80
CA GLY A 400 -15.65 -22.22 19.00
C GLY A 400 -14.35 -21.43 18.82
N VAL A 401 -14.16 -20.74 17.68
CA VAL A 401 -12.94 -19.95 17.43
C VAL A 401 -12.91 -18.66 18.26
N ASP A 402 -11.77 -18.38 18.92
CA ASP A 402 -11.53 -17.07 19.54
C ASP A 402 -11.30 -15.96 18.49
N ILE A 403 -12.40 -15.32 18.13
CA ILE A 403 -12.42 -14.14 17.25
C ILE A 403 -11.65 -12.95 17.84
N LYS A 404 -11.56 -12.81 19.17
CA LYS A 404 -10.81 -11.71 19.80
C LYS A 404 -9.31 -11.89 19.53
N LYS A 405 -8.79 -13.12 19.61
CA LYS A 405 -7.42 -13.43 19.17
C LYS A 405 -7.22 -13.20 17.68
N VAL A 406 -8.08 -13.75 16.80
CA VAL A 406 -7.94 -13.56 15.34
C VAL A 406 -7.89 -12.07 14.97
N TRP A 407 -8.79 -11.26 15.55
CA TRP A 407 -8.81 -9.82 15.33
C TRP A 407 -7.58 -9.10 15.90
N SER A 408 -7.08 -9.53 17.07
CA SER A 408 -5.83 -9.01 17.66
C SER A 408 -4.61 -9.29 16.78
N ASP A 409 -4.49 -10.51 16.24
CA ASP A 409 -3.40 -10.88 15.34
C ASP A 409 -3.46 -10.08 14.02
N VAL A 410 -4.67 -9.83 13.50
CA VAL A 410 -4.91 -8.96 12.32
C VAL A 410 -4.55 -7.49 12.61
N ILE A 411 -4.91 -6.93 13.77
CA ILE A 411 -4.47 -5.58 14.18
C ILE A 411 -2.93 -5.51 14.22
N SER A 412 -2.28 -6.51 14.82
CA SER A 412 -0.82 -6.57 14.91
C SER A 412 -0.17 -6.60 13.52
N LEU A 413 -0.66 -7.43 12.60
CA LEU A 413 -0.20 -7.49 11.20
C LEU A 413 -0.28 -6.11 10.52
N VAL A 414 -1.42 -5.43 10.65
CA VAL A 414 -1.63 -4.10 10.03
C VAL A 414 -0.67 -3.06 10.61
N ILE A 415 -0.54 -2.97 11.95
CA ILE A 415 0.37 -1.99 12.58
C ILE A 415 1.82 -2.24 12.15
N LYS A 416 2.29 -3.49 12.24
CA LYS A 416 3.65 -3.87 11.85
C LYS A 416 3.95 -3.55 10.38
N THR A 417 3.00 -3.79 9.48
CA THR A 417 3.13 -3.46 8.06
C THR A 417 3.22 -1.96 7.84
N VAL A 418 2.39 -1.13 8.49
CA VAL A 418 2.48 0.33 8.36
C VAL A 418 3.81 0.86 8.95
N ILE A 419 4.28 0.32 10.08
CA ILE A 419 5.59 0.66 10.65
C ILE A 419 6.74 0.39 9.66
N ALA A 420 6.66 -0.68 8.87
CA ALA A 420 7.66 -0.97 7.83
C ALA A 420 7.68 0.06 6.68
N LEU A 421 6.54 0.70 6.40
CA LEU A 421 6.37 1.66 5.30
C LEU A 421 6.71 3.12 5.69
N VAL A 422 6.43 3.50 6.94
CA VAL A 422 6.64 4.87 7.46
C VAL A 422 8.02 5.47 7.16
N PRO A 423 9.16 4.74 7.29
CA PRO A 423 10.49 5.29 7.03
C PRO A 423 10.66 5.88 5.62
N GLU A 424 10.28 5.15 4.58
CA GLU A 424 10.36 5.60 3.18
C GLU A 424 9.29 6.65 2.87
N LEU A 425 8.07 6.47 3.41
CA LEU A 425 7.00 7.47 3.25
C LEU A 425 7.38 8.83 3.84
N LYS A 426 8.14 8.89 4.94
CA LYS A 426 8.71 10.14 5.47
C LYS A 426 9.72 10.79 4.51
N VAL A 427 10.52 10.00 3.79
CA VAL A 427 11.45 10.51 2.77
C VAL A 427 10.71 11.09 1.57
N HIS A 428 9.75 10.35 1.00
CA HIS A 428 8.90 10.87 -0.06
C HIS A 428 8.12 12.11 0.38
N TYR A 429 7.56 12.13 1.59
CA TYR A 429 6.82 13.29 2.12
C TYR A 429 7.72 14.52 2.25
N GLN A 430 8.95 14.38 2.75
CA GLN A 430 9.88 15.51 2.89
C GLN A 430 10.44 16.00 1.54
N ALA A 431 10.48 15.15 0.51
CA ALA A 431 10.82 15.55 -0.85
C ALA A 431 9.70 16.40 -1.48
N ASP A 432 8.47 15.87 -1.49
CA ASP A 432 7.34 16.45 -2.22
C ASP A 432 6.63 17.58 -1.46
N ILE A 433 6.59 17.50 -0.12
CA ILE A 433 6.02 18.51 0.79
C ILE A 433 7.09 18.95 1.82
N PRO A 434 8.13 19.70 1.41
CA PRO A 434 9.23 20.07 2.31
C PRO A 434 8.77 20.93 3.50
N PRO A 435 9.17 20.61 4.74
CA PRO A 435 8.79 21.39 5.92
C PRO A 435 9.13 22.88 5.79
N GLY A 436 8.15 23.71 6.16
CA GLY A 436 8.19 25.16 6.08
C GLY A 436 7.76 25.75 4.72
N LYS A 437 7.41 24.93 3.72
CA LYS A 437 6.64 25.39 2.55
C LYS A 437 5.12 25.23 2.79
N PRO A 438 4.26 26.01 2.10
CA PRO A 438 2.84 25.67 1.93
C PRO A 438 2.67 24.33 1.22
N GLY A 439 1.57 23.63 1.51
CA GLY A 439 1.22 22.33 0.96
C GLY A 439 0.04 21.71 1.73
N PRO A 440 -0.53 20.58 1.25
CA PRO A 440 -1.60 19.90 1.94
C PRO A 440 -1.10 19.10 3.14
N THR A 441 -2.03 18.65 3.96
CA THR A 441 -1.81 17.50 4.87
C THR A 441 -2.37 16.24 4.22
N CYS A 442 -1.66 15.11 4.34
CA CYS A 442 -2.06 13.86 3.72
C CYS A 442 -2.72 12.90 4.72
N PHE A 443 -3.71 12.15 4.24
CA PHE A 443 -4.31 10.96 4.84
C PHE A 443 -4.55 9.94 3.72
N GLN A 444 -4.70 8.64 3.98
CA GLN A 444 -4.98 7.68 2.91
C GLN A 444 -5.66 6.41 3.43
N ILE A 445 -6.69 5.96 2.69
CA ILE A 445 -7.30 4.64 2.85
C ILE A 445 -6.49 3.62 2.02
N LEU A 446 -6.07 2.56 2.67
CA LEU A 446 -5.38 1.40 2.10
C LEU A 446 -6.30 0.18 2.17
N GLY A 447 -6.21 -0.70 1.18
CA GLY A 447 -6.85 -2.02 1.21
C GLY A 447 -5.82 -3.09 1.53
N PHE A 448 -5.89 -3.69 2.71
CA PHE A 448 -5.05 -4.82 3.08
C PHE A 448 -5.67 -6.12 2.56
N ASP A 449 -4.89 -6.98 1.93
CA ASP A 449 -5.32 -8.28 1.41
C ASP A 449 -4.70 -9.37 2.30
N ILE A 450 -5.51 -9.94 3.19
CA ILE A 450 -5.07 -10.84 4.27
C ILE A 450 -5.69 -12.23 4.08
N LEU A 451 -4.86 -13.27 4.12
CA LEU A 451 -5.28 -14.66 4.11
C LEU A 451 -5.21 -15.25 5.52
N LEU A 452 -6.23 -15.97 5.96
CA LEU A 452 -6.12 -16.83 7.14
C LEU A 452 -5.56 -18.19 6.72
N THR A 453 -4.57 -18.70 7.45
CA THR A 453 -4.14 -20.10 7.36
C THR A 453 -5.16 -21.03 8.03
N LYS A 454 -5.10 -22.34 7.77
CA LYS A 454 -5.96 -23.32 8.47
C LYS A 454 -5.79 -23.29 10.01
N ASN A 455 -4.64 -22.81 10.51
CA ASN A 455 -4.35 -22.61 11.93
C ASN A 455 -4.74 -21.18 12.40
N LEU A 456 -5.62 -20.49 11.68
CA LEU A 456 -6.16 -19.15 11.96
C LEU A 456 -5.13 -17.99 11.98
N LYS A 457 -3.83 -18.27 11.86
CA LYS A 457 -2.80 -17.23 11.74
C LYS A 457 -3.05 -16.39 10.47
N PRO A 458 -3.11 -15.05 10.57
CA PRO A 458 -3.23 -14.17 9.42
C PRO A 458 -1.88 -14.00 8.70
N VAL A 459 -1.96 -13.89 7.37
CA VAL A 459 -0.82 -13.76 6.45
C VAL A 459 -1.11 -12.63 5.46
N LEU A 460 -0.14 -11.75 5.24
CA LEU A 460 -0.28 -10.64 4.30
C LEU A 460 0.01 -11.09 2.86
N LEU A 461 -0.93 -10.87 1.93
CA LEU A 461 -0.77 -11.17 0.50
C LEU A 461 -0.23 -9.96 -0.28
N GLU A 462 -0.83 -8.79 -0.06
CA GLU A 462 -0.47 -7.49 -0.62
C GLU A 462 -1.17 -6.34 0.15
N VAL A 463 -0.78 -5.09 -0.10
CA VAL A 463 -1.53 -3.90 0.34
C VAL A 463 -1.77 -3.00 -0.87
N ASN A 464 -3.02 -2.66 -1.11
CA ASN A 464 -3.47 -1.81 -2.21
C ASN A 464 -3.47 -0.34 -1.80
N SER A 465 -2.67 0.48 -2.50
CA SER A 465 -2.59 1.95 -2.32
C SER A 465 -3.85 2.69 -2.79
N ASN A 466 -4.56 2.10 -3.75
CA ASN A 466 -5.79 2.62 -4.34
C ASN A 466 -6.83 1.48 -4.43
N PRO A 467 -7.37 1.00 -3.30
CA PRO A 467 -8.39 -0.05 -3.32
C PRO A 467 -9.63 0.43 -4.09
N SER A 468 -10.29 -0.48 -4.82
CA SER A 468 -11.57 -0.12 -5.46
C SER A 468 -12.61 0.19 -4.39
N MET A 469 -13.14 1.42 -4.45
CA MET A 469 -14.23 1.91 -3.61
C MET A 469 -15.57 1.95 -4.37
N ARG A 470 -15.64 1.35 -5.56
CA ARG A 470 -16.90 1.23 -6.32
C ARG A 470 -17.90 0.42 -5.51
N ILE A 471 -19.15 0.89 -5.46
CA ILE A 471 -20.26 0.21 -4.77
C ILE A 471 -21.23 -0.48 -5.73
N GLU A 472 -21.12 -0.23 -7.04
CA GLU A 472 -21.82 -1.00 -8.07
C GLU A 472 -20.99 -2.19 -8.59
N HIS A 473 -21.68 -3.10 -9.29
CA HIS A 473 -21.10 -4.08 -10.19
C HIS A 473 -21.79 -4.02 -11.56
N GLU A 474 -21.12 -4.56 -12.57
CA GLU A 474 -21.66 -4.70 -13.93
C GLU A 474 -22.48 -6.00 -13.98
N GLN A 475 -23.69 -5.95 -14.51
CA GLN A 475 -24.60 -7.10 -14.64
C GLN A 475 -25.25 -7.08 -16.02
N GLU A 476 -25.33 -8.24 -16.67
CA GLU A 476 -26.12 -8.42 -17.90
C GLU A 476 -27.61 -8.48 -17.54
N VAL A 477 -28.39 -7.47 -17.94
CA VAL A 477 -29.83 -7.37 -17.65
C VAL A 477 -30.71 -7.87 -18.81
N ALA A 478 -30.14 -7.90 -20.01
CA ALA A 478 -30.67 -8.56 -21.21
C ALA A 478 -29.48 -8.94 -22.13
N PRO A 479 -29.63 -9.88 -23.08
CA PRO A 479 -28.51 -10.35 -23.91
C PRO A 479 -27.73 -9.21 -24.60
N GLY A 480 -26.45 -9.07 -24.26
CA GLY A 480 -25.55 -8.01 -24.73
C GLY A 480 -25.74 -6.63 -24.09
N VAL A 481 -26.63 -6.49 -23.09
CA VAL A 481 -26.97 -5.23 -22.41
C VAL A 481 -26.50 -5.30 -20.94
N PHE A 482 -25.45 -4.55 -20.64
CA PHE A 482 -24.84 -4.48 -19.32
C PHE A 482 -25.19 -3.16 -18.61
N GLU A 483 -25.64 -3.26 -17.36
CA GLU A 483 -25.94 -2.12 -16.49
C GLU A 483 -25.09 -2.16 -15.20
N TYR A 484 -24.95 -1.00 -14.55
CA TYR A 484 -24.27 -0.87 -13.26
C TYR A 484 -25.30 -0.87 -12.12
N VAL A 485 -25.39 -2.01 -11.42
CA VAL A 485 -26.32 -2.25 -10.31
C VAL A 485 -25.61 -2.15 -8.95
N SER A 486 -26.27 -1.64 -7.91
CA SER A 486 -25.64 -1.56 -6.58
C SER A 486 -25.31 -2.95 -6.03
N SER A 487 -24.27 -3.02 -5.21
CA SER A 487 -23.85 -4.21 -4.47
C SER A 487 -23.99 -3.88 -2.98
N PRO A 488 -25.07 -4.29 -2.29
CA PRO A 488 -25.35 -3.89 -0.91
C PRO A 488 -24.17 -4.15 0.05
N VAL A 489 -23.51 -5.30 -0.11
CA VAL A 489 -22.33 -5.71 0.66
C VAL A 489 -21.13 -4.77 0.42
N ASP A 490 -20.98 -4.19 -0.76
CA ASP A 490 -19.96 -3.17 -1.02
C ASP A 490 -20.38 -1.79 -0.46
N GLU A 491 -21.66 -1.43 -0.58
CA GLU A 491 -22.21 -0.15 -0.12
C GLU A 491 -22.09 0.00 1.40
N ASP A 492 -22.59 -0.99 2.17
CA ASP A 492 -22.54 -1.07 3.63
C ASP A 492 -21.14 -0.77 4.18
N VAL A 493 -20.13 -1.39 3.57
CA VAL A 493 -18.74 -1.30 4.02
C VAL A 493 -18.08 -0.01 3.53
N LYS A 494 -18.17 0.31 2.23
CA LYS A 494 -17.38 1.40 1.62
C LYS A 494 -17.94 2.77 1.94
N VAL A 495 -19.26 2.95 1.97
CA VAL A 495 -19.87 4.24 2.35
C VAL A 495 -19.54 4.57 3.80
N CYS A 496 -19.63 3.58 4.71
CA CYS A 496 -19.23 3.76 6.10
C CYS A 496 -17.73 4.15 6.24
N VAL A 497 -16.83 3.47 5.53
CA VAL A 497 -15.38 3.76 5.57
C VAL A 497 -15.06 5.16 5.03
N ILE A 498 -15.69 5.61 3.94
CA ILE A 498 -15.48 6.96 3.39
C ILE A 498 -16.08 8.03 4.31
N ARG A 499 -17.33 7.88 4.73
CA ARG A 499 -18.00 8.81 5.68
C ARG A 499 -17.20 8.99 6.96
N ASP A 500 -16.77 7.89 7.57
CA ASP A 500 -16.09 7.96 8.87
C ASP A 500 -14.62 8.40 8.71
N THR A 501 -14.01 8.22 7.53
CA THR A 501 -12.76 8.90 7.16
C THR A 501 -12.99 10.41 7.08
N LEU A 502 -14.02 10.87 6.37
CA LEU A 502 -14.35 12.30 6.27
C LEU A 502 -14.60 12.90 7.66
N ARG A 503 -15.37 12.25 8.55
CA ARG A 503 -15.57 12.69 9.95
C ARG A 503 -14.25 12.83 10.71
N LEU A 504 -13.33 11.87 10.58
CA LEU A 504 -11.99 11.94 11.19
C LEU A 504 -11.08 13.01 10.59
N MET A 505 -11.44 13.56 9.41
CA MET A 505 -10.75 14.64 8.72
C MET A 505 -11.52 15.98 8.75
N ASP A 506 -12.52 16.16 9.62
CA ASP A 506 -13.22 17.45 9.75
C ASP A 506 -12.24 18.57 10.25
N PRO A 507 -12.00 19.64 9.47
CA PRO A 507 -11.19 20.77 9.91
C PRO A 507 -11.75 21.53 11.13
N GLY A 508 -13.02 21.29 11.48
CA GLY A 508 -13.66 21.77 12.70
C GLY A 508 -13.11 21.11 13.98
N LEU A 509 -12.79 19.81 13.93
CA LEU A 509 -12.24 19.09 15.08
C LEU A 509 -10.85 19.60 15.47
N ASN A 510 -10.01 19.87 14.47
CA ASN A 510 -8.63 20.36 14.67
C ASN A 510 -8.54 21.78 15.29
N LYS A 511 -9.66 22.47 15.54
CA LYS A 511 -9.71 23.81 16.16
C LYS A 511 -9.90 23.78 17.67
N HIS A 512 -10.27 22.63 18.23
CA HIS A 512 -10.33 22.41 19.68
C HIS A 512 -9.24 21.40 20.05
N GLY A 513 -8.03 21.90 20.28
CA GLY A 513 -6.89 21.05 20.60
C GLY A 513 -7.14 20.24 21.87
N HIS A 514 -6.86 18.93 21.83
CA HIS A 514 -6.82 18.11 23.03
C HIS A 514 -5.85 18.73 24.05
N PRO A 515 -6.22 18.80 25.35
CA PRO A 515 -5.27 19.20 26.38
C PRO A 515 -4.10 18.20 26.40
N PRO A 516 -2.87 18.64 26.67
CA PRO A 516 -1.75 17.73 26.83
C PRO A 516 -2.02 16.78 28.01
N PRO A 517 -1.58 15.50 27.93
CA PRO A 517 -1.70 14.60 29.07
C PRO A 517 -0.91 15.16 30.25
N ALA A 518 -1.58 15.37 31.39
CA ALA A 518 -0.93 15.83 32.61
C ALA A 518 0.10 14.79 33.07
N GLY A 519 1.35 15.21 33.23
CA GLY A 519 2.39 14.35 33.77
C GLY A 519 2.37 14.37 35.30
N GLY A 520 2.18 13.22 35.93
CA GLY A 520 2.33 13.06 37.37
C GLY A 520 1.68 11.78 37.92
N GLY A 521 2.29 11.20 38.94
CA GLY A 521 1.69 10.22 39.86
C GLY A 521 1.34 8.85 39.27
N GLY A 522 2.04 7.80 39.74
CA GLY A 522 1.61 6.42 39.48
C GLY A 522 0.61 5.93 40.53
N ALA A 523 -0.44 5.24 40.08
CA ALA A 523 -1.19 4.28 40.88
C ALA A 523 -1.61 3.13 39.96
N ALA A 524 -1.38 1.88 40.38
CA ALA A 524 -1.85 0.72 39.65
C ALA A 524 -3.27 0.37 40.09
N GLN A 525 -4.18 0.15 39.13
CA GLN A 525 -5.45 -0.53 39.37
C GLN A 525 -5.65 -1.63 38.33
N GLN A 526 -6.35 -2.68 38.75
CA GLN A 526 -6.42 -3.97 38.07
C GLN A 526 -7.40 -3.94 36.88
N GLY A 527 -7.26 -4.89 35.97
CA GLY A 527 -8.10 -4.97 34.77
C GLY A 527 -9.49 -5.51 35.07
N THR A 528 -10.53 -4.83 34.55
CA THR A 528 -11.91 -5.32 34.56
C THR A 528 -12.24 -6.02 33.23
N VAL A 529 -12.74 -7.25 33.31
CA VAL A 529 -13.08 -8.07 32.13
C VAL A 529 -14.41 -7.63 31.53
N ILE A 530 -14.45 -7.35 30.23
CA ILE A 530 -15.71 -7.15 29.49
C ILE A 530 -16.18 -8.50 28.92
N THR A 531 -17.05 -9.17 29.67
CA THR A 531 -17.81 -10.34 29.23
C THR A 531 -19.01 -9.90 28.39
N THR A 532 -19.01 -10.25 27.10
CA THR A 532 -20.18 -10.16 26.22
C THR A 532 -20.76 -11.57 26.07
N LYS A 533 -21.82 -11.90 26.81
CA LYS A 533 -22.60 -13.14 26.57
C LYS A 533 -23.40 -13.01 25.28
N ALA A 534 -23.59 -14.12 24.57
CA ALA A 534 -24.54 -14.19 23.47
C ALA A 534 -25.97 -14.40 24.01
N GLY A 535 -26.95 -13.79 23.36
CA GLY A 535 -28.38 -13.87 23.64
C GLY A 535 -29.18 -13.18 22.52
N PRO A 536 -30.50 -13.41 22.40
CA PRO A 536 -31.32 -12.83 21.34
C PRO A 536 -31.51 -11.31 21.50
N PRO A 537 -31.87 -10.59 20.41
CA PRO A 537 -31.74 -9.13 20.35
C PRO A 537 -32.95 -8.37 20.88
N ASP A 538 -33.06 -8.25 22.20
CA ASP A 538 -33.89 -7.20 22.82
C ASP A 538 -33.15 -5.85 22.90
N LYS A 539 -33.88 -4.76 22.65
CA LYS A 539 -33.31 -3.43 22.41
C LYS A 539 -32.84 -2.74 23.70
N ALA A 540 -31.54 -2.77 23.97
CA ALA A 540 -30.89 -1.75 24.81
C ALA A 540 -30.57 -0.50 23.95
N PRO A 541 -30.68 0.73 24.49
CA PRO A 541 -30.44 1.95 23.73
C PRO A 541 -28.94 2.17 23.47
N GLU A 542 -28.55 2.41 22.21
CA GLU A 542 -27.23 2.98 21.91
C GLU A 542 -27.21 4.47 22.29
N GLU A 543 -26.09 4.94 22.84
CA GLU A 543 -25.86 6.38 23.08
C GLU A 543 -25.61 7.10 21.74
N GLU A 544 -26.70 7.54 21.10
CA GLU A 544 -26.68 8.30 19.85
C GLU A 544 -25.80 9.58 19.96
N PRO A 545 -24.76 9.73 19.12
CA PRO A 545 -24.08 11.01 18.98
C PRO A 545 -25.06 12.06 18.46
N GLY A 546 -25.11 13.23 19.11
CA GLY A 546 -26.14 14.28 18.91
C GLY A 546 -26.29 14.91 17.52
N ASP A 547 -25.62 14.38 16.49
CA ASP A 547 -25.83 14.69 15.07
C ASP A 547 -26.75 13.69 14.34
N GLY A 548 -27.13 12.57 15.00
CA GLY A 548 -27.92 11.48 14.40
C GLY A 548 -27.12 10.66 13.37
N LEU A 549 -25.87 10.32 13.71
CA LEU A 549 -24.94 9.61 12.83
C LEU A 549 -24.27 8.44 13.57
N PRO A 550 -24.32 7.20 13.04
CA PRO A 550 -23.84 5.99 13.72
C PRO A 550 -22.41 6.05 14.28
N THR A 551 -22.12 5.19 15.26
CA THR A 551 -20.77 5.10 15.86
C THR A 551 -19.71 4.75 14.80
N LEU A 552 -18.55 5.44 14.85
CA LEU A 552 -17.48 5.29 13.85
C LEU A 552 -17.11 3.82 13.60
N CYS A 553 -17.18 3.40 12.32
CA CYS A 553 -16.68 2.10 11.88
C CYS A 553 -15.15 2.02 11.91
N LEU A 554 -14.46 3.16 11.76
CA LEU A 554 -13.01 3.27 11.92
C LEU A 554 -12.62 3.37 13.40
N LYS A 555 -11.80 2.43 13.88
CA LYS A 555 -11.29 2.41 15.26
C LYS A 555 -9.77 2.62 15.27
N GLN A 556 -9.32 3.55 16.12
CA GLN A 556 -7.91 3.87 16.25
C GLN A 556 -7.14 2.73 16.92
N VAL A 557 -6.07 2.28 16.28
CA VAL A 557 -5.16 1.23 16.81
C VAL A 557 -3.77 1.79 17.11
N TYR A 558 -3.38 2.89 16.45
CA TYR A 558 -2.15 3.62 16.75
C TYR A 558 -2.48 5.12 16.92
N PRO A 559 -2.09 5.77 18.04
CA PRO A 559 -1.11 5.31 19.03
C PRO A 559 -1.67 4.46 20.19
N LYS A 560 -2.93 3.98 20.12
CA LYS A 560 -3.55 3.15 21.19
C LYS A 560 -2.64 2.02 21.69
N TYR A 561 -1.97 1.31 20.78
CA TYR A 561 -1.05 0.21 21.11
C TYR A 561 0.44 0.58 21.02
N THR A 562 0.83 1.88 20.96
CA THR A 562 2.24 2.29 20.74
C THR A 562 3.24 1.60 21.67
N LYS A 563 2.93 1.47 22.97
CA LYS A 563 3.80 0.78 23.94
C LYS A 563 4.14 -0.67 23.57
N GLN A 564 3.29 -1.34 22.80
CA GLN A 564 3.48 -2.73 22.34
C GLN A 564 4.29 -2.83 21.04
N PHE A 565 4.53 -1.73 20.33
CA PHE A 565 5.20 -1.76 19.01
C PHE A 565 6.38 -0.78 18.88
N GLN A 566 6.62 0.07 19.89
CA GLN A 566 7.65 1.12 19.83
C GLN A 566 9.09 0.61 19.60
N TYR A 567 9.40 -0.62 20.02
CA TYR A 567 10.72 -1.24 19.77
C TYR A 567 10.98 -1.57 18.30
N LEU A 568 9.93 -1.66 17.47
CA LEU A 568 10.05 -1.90 16.03
C LEU A 568 10.51 -0.65 15.26
N CYS A 569 10.43 0.54 15.85
CA CYS A 569 10.72 1.81 15.17
C CYS A 569 12.23 2.09 14.93
N LEU A 570 13.10 1.07 14.92
CA LEU A 570 14.54 1.24 14.65
C LEU A 570 14.77 1.82 13.25
N VAL A 571 14.08 1.34 12.21
CA VAL A 571 14.24 1.85 10.84
C VAL A 571 13.72 3.28 10.69
N ASP A 572 12.73 3.69 11.49
CA ASP A 572 12.24 5.08 11.54
C ASP A 572 13.28 6.03 12.19
N ARG A 573 14.03 5.55 13.20
CA ARG A 573 15.20 6.26 13.75
C ARG A 573 16.32 6.37 12.70
N ILE A 574 16.60 5.30 11.94
CA ILE A 574 17.59 5.34 10.83
C ILE A 574 17.15 6.35 9.74
N ALA A 575 15.87 6.37 9.37
CA ALA A 575 15.33 7.35 8.43
C ALA A 575 15.41 8.79 8.96
N THR A 576 15.21 8.99 10.27
CA THR A 576 15.41 10.30 10.91
C THR A 576 16.88 10.76 10.83
N LEU A 577 17.85 9.84 10.96
CA LEU A 577 19.27 10.15 10.70
C LEU A 577 19.53 10.44 9.22
N PHE A 578 19.00 9.62 8.30
CA PHE A 578 19.11 9.83 6.85
C PHE A 578 18.63 11.23 6.45
N LEU A 579 17.41 11.60 6.84
CA LEU A 579 16.81 12.91 6.58
C LEU A 579 17.62 14.09 7.17
N ARG A 580 18.31 13.88 8.30
CA ARG A 580 19.19 14.88 8.93
C ARG A 580 20.46 15.14 8.12
N PHE A 581 20.93 14.18 7.31
CA PHE A 581 22.13 14.32 6.47
C PHE A 581 21.85 14.48 4.97
N LEU A 582 20.64 14.18 4.50
CA LEU A 582 20.21 14.27 3.09
C LEU A 582 20.38 15.69 2.49
N GLY A 583 20.28 16.72 3.33
CA GLY A 583 20.72 18.09 3.04
C GLY A 583 19.77 18.89 2.15
N ILE A 584 19.75 18.61 0.85
CA ILE A 584 19.03 19.41 -0.15
C ILE A 584 17.52 19.10 -0.10
N LYS A 585 16.68 20.12 0.04
CA LYS A 585 15.21 19.97 0.01
C LYS A 585 14.76 19.45 -1.37
N GLY A 586 13.90 18.43 -1.39
CA GLY A 586 13.45 17.78 -2.63
C GLY A 586 14.34 16.64 -3.13
N ASN A 587 15.52 16.43 -2.54
CA ASN A 587 16.38 15.29 -2.87
C ASN A 587 15.98 14.04 -2.05
N MET A 588 16.08 12.86 -2.66
CA MET A 588 15.86 11.55 -2.02
C MET A 588 17.13 10.67 -1.92
N ARG A 589 18.27 11.12 -2.47
CA ARG A 589 19.53 10.35 -2.52
C ARG A 589 20.66 11.04 -1.75
N LEU A 590 21.22 10.35 -0.75
CA LEU A 590 22.36 10.81 0.04
C LEU A 590 23.66 10.68 -0.78
N GLY A 591 24.36 11.79 -1.00
CA GLY A 591 25.65 11.80 -1.71
C GLY A 591 26.86 11.43 -0.82
N PRO A 592 28.03 11.13 -1.41
CA PRO A 592 29.19 10.60 -0.66
C PRO A 592 29.72 11.59 0.39
N THR A 593 29.73 12.89 0.08
CA THR A 593 30.12 13.94 1.04
C THR A 593 29.17 14.03 2.22
N ALA A 594 27.87 13.82 2.01
CA ALA A 594 26.88 13.79 3.08
C ALA A 594 27.01 12.53 3.96
N PHE A 595 27.26 11.37 3.35
CA PHE A 595 27.55 10.12 4.08
C PHE A 595 28.83 10.23 4.92
N ARG A 596 29.93 10.76 4.37
CA ARG A 596 31.15 11.06 5.15
C ARG A 596 30.88 12.01 6.32
N THR A 597 30.01 13.00 6.14
CA THR A 597 29.61 13.93 7.23
C THR A 597 28.80 13.20 8.32
N PHE A 598 27.85 12.33 7.96
CA PHE A 598 27.16 11.45 8.92
C PHE A 598 28.16 10.66 9.80
N ILE A 599 29.12 9.97 9.16
CA ILE A 599 30.12 9.13 9.84
C ILE A 599 31.00 9.95 10.80
N ARG A 600 31.40 11.17 10.42
CA ARG A 600 32.19 12.07 11.28
C ARG A 600 31.36 12.63 12.43
N CYS A 601 30.16 13.16 12.17
CA CYS A 601 29.30 13.74 13.19
C CYS A 601 28.87 12.71 14.25
N CYS A 602 28.69 11.44 13.86
CA CYS A 602 28.36 10.35 14.78
C CYS A 602 29.59 9.64 15.38
N LYS A 603 30.82 10.13 15.12
CA LYS A 603 32.10 9.54 15.54
C LYS A 603 32.18 8.02 15.29
N LEU A 604 31.91 7.61 14.05
CA LEU A 604 31.89 6.20 13.66
C LEU A 604 33.22 5.70 13.08
N SER A 605 34.08 6.60 12.58
CA SER A 605 35.42 6.25 12.09
C SER A 605 36.42 5.98 13.21
N ASN A 606 37.21 4.91 13.09
CA ASN A 606 38.30 4.53 13.99
C ASN A 606 39.39 3.75 13.21
N SER A 607 40.37 3.16 13.89
CA SER A 607 41.44 2.34 13.27
C SER A 607 40.92 1.21 12.38
N ASN A 608 39.78 0.62 12.75
CA ASN A 608 39.19 -0.54 12.09
C ASN A 608 38.14 -0.13 11.04
N LEU A 609 37.84 1.17 10.95
CA LEU A 609 36.95 1.79 9.97
C LEU A 609 37.47 3.18 9.58
N PRO A 610 38.60 3.27 8.84
CA PRO A 610 39.12 4.54 8.32
C PRO A 610 38.22 5.11 7.22
N MET A 611 38.38 6.39 6.89
CA MET A 611 37.59 7.06 5.84
C MET A 611 37.63 6.34 4.48
N ALA A 612 38.77 5.76 4.09
CA ALA A 612 38.87 4.98 2.86
C ALA A 612 37.91 3.77 2.85
N SER A 613 37.81 3.03 3.95
CA SER A 613 36.87 1.89 4.08
C SER A 613 35.40 2.33 4.10
N VAL A 614 35.13 3.56 4.52
CA VAL A 614 33.80 4.20 4.50
C VAL A 614 33.41 4.62 3.09
N ASP A 615 34.35 5.19 2.32
CA ASP A 615 34.12 5.55 0.92
C ASP A 615 33.94 4.29 0.05
N ILE A 616 34.71 3.22 0.29
CA ILE A 616 34.52 1.90 -0.34
C ILE A 616 33.11 1.35 -0.01
N LEU A 617 32.72 1.33 1.27
CA LEU A 617 31.38 0.87 1.71
C LEU A 617 30.26 1.64 1.00
N TYR A 618 30.39 2.96 0.88
CA TYR A 618 29.43 3.80 0.16
C TYR A 618 29.36 3.44 -1.33
N ILE A 619 30.50 3.25 -1.99
CA ILE A 619 30.58 2.91 -3.42
C ILE A 619 29.96 1.53 -3.69
N ASP A 620 30.30 0.51 -2.91
CA ASP A 620 29.82 -0.86 -3.13
C ASP A 620 28.32 -1.02 -2.90
N ILE A 621 27.77 -0.33 -1.90
CA ILE A 621 26.32 -0.30 -1.65
C ILE A 621 25.62 0.48 -2.77
N THR A 622 26.09 1.70 -3.10
CA THR A 622 25.47 2.52 -4.16
C THR A 622 25.49 1.79 -5.51
N ARG A 623 26.58 1.10 -5.83
CA ARG A 623 26.73 0.28 -7.05
C ARG A 623 25.73 -0.88 -7.12
N ARG A 624 25.54 -1.64 -6.03
CA ARG A 624 24.55 -2.74 -5.99
C ARG A 624 23.12 -2.23 -6.13
N TRP A 625 22.77 -1.16 -5.41
CA TRP A 625 21.42 -0.59 -5.47
C TRP A 625 21.13 0.11 -6.81
N ALA A 626 22.13 0.67 -7.49
CA ALA A 626 21.98 1.18 -8.85
C ALA A 626 21.61 0.08 -9.86
N ALA A 627 22.23 -1.11 -9.76
CA ALA A 627 21.88 -2.26 -10.60
C ALA A 627 20.44 -2.76 -10.34
N SER A 628 19.99 -2.74 -9.08
CA SER A 628 18.66 -3.22 -8.63
C SER A 628 17.51 -2.21 -8.85
N THR A 629 17.78 -1.06 -9.47
CA THR A 629 16.82 0.07 -9.59
C THR A 629 16.73 0.62 -11.03
N GLN A 630 16.47 -0.23 -12.02
CA GLN A 630 15.98 0.19 -13.34
C GLN A 630 14.49 0.57 -13.29
N ASP A 631 14.12 1.58 -12.48
CA ASP A 631 12.73 1.99 -12.31
C ASP A 631 12.25 2.86 -13.49
N SER A 632 11.08 2.54 -14.04
CA SER A 632 10.64 3.02 -15.37
C SER A 632 10.30 4.52 -15.46
N ARG A 633 10.48 5.28 -14.38
CA ARG A 633 10.19 6.74 -14.34
C ARG A 633 11.25 7.59 -15.03
N GLU A 634 12.49 7.12 -15.15
CA GLU A 634 13.60 7.93 -15.68
C GLU A 634 13.68 7.91 -17.22
N ALA A 635 12.93 7.02 -17.89
CA ALA A 635 12.96 6.83 -19.35
C ALA A 635 12.52 8.04 -20.21
N GLY A 636 11.94 9.08 -19.60
CA GLY A 636 11.54 10.32 -20.27
C GLY A 636 12.58 11.45 -20.22
N HIS A 637 13.69 11.26 -19.51
CA HIS A 637 14.81 12.21 -19.45
C HIS A 637 16.09 11.54 -19.93
N THR A 638 17.06 12.31 -20.42
CA THR A 638 18.39 11.77 -20.73
C THR A 638 19.04 11.18 -19.48
N PRO A 639 19.81 10.08 -19.58
CA PRO A 639 20.31 9.33 -18.42
C PRO A 639 21.45 10.07 -17.71
N THR A 640 21.11 11.12 -16.98
CA THR A 640 21.94 11.70 -15.93
C THR A 640 22.08 10.68 -14.80
N GLN A 641 23.28 10.10 -14.67
CA GLN A 641 23.58 9.07 -13.68
C GLN A 641 23.01 9.42 -12.30
N THR A 642 22.27 8.49 -11.69
CA THR A 642 21.56 8.67 -10.41
C THR A 642 22.52 8.67 -9.22
N HIS A 643 23.28 9.76 -9.07
CA HIS A 643 24.32 9.97 -8.07
C HIS A 643 23.78 10.03 -6.63
N GLY A 644 23.50 8.86 -6.02
CA GLY A 644 23.44 8.75 -4.56
C GLY A 644 22.64 7.58 -4.00
N MET A 645 22.88 7.36 -2.70
CA MET A 645 22.32 6.29 -1.88
C MET A 645 20.89 6.63 -1.40
N GLY A 646 19.89 5.84 -1.80
CA GLY A 646 18.52 5.95 -1.26
C GLY A 646 18.40 5.40 0.17
N LEU A 647 17.23 5.52 0.82
CA LEU A 647 17.08 5.12 2.22
C LEU A 647 17.30 3.61 2.45
N GLN A 648 16.69 2.68 1.69
CA GLN A 648 17.00 1.23 1.82
C GLN A 648 18.52 0.95 1.78
N ALA A 649 19.23 1.58 0.84
CA ALA A 649 20.68 1.44 0.70
C ALA A 649 21.45 2.02 1.91
N PHE A 650 20.96 3.12 2.50
CA PHE A 650 21.50 3.67 3.74
C PHE A 650 21.18 2.80 4.97
N VAL A 651 20.02 2.13 5.01
CA VAL A 651 19.70 1.14 6.06
C VAL A 651 20.64 -0.05 5.96
N GLU A 652 20.92 -0.57 4.77
CA GLU A 652 21.92 -1.63 4.57
C GLU A 652 23.32 -1.17 5.02
N ALA A 653 23.72 0.06 4.68
CA ALA A 653 24.98 0.65 5.16
C ALA A 653 25.01 0.74 6.69
N PHE A 654 23.90 1.14 7.30
CA PHE A 654 23.77 1.22 8.76
C PHE A 654 23.88 -0.15 9.42
N PHE A 655 23.29 -1.21 8.84
CA PHE A 655 23.40 -2.59 9.32
C PHE A 655 24.86 -3.09 9.24
N GLN A 656 25.55 -2.85 8.12
CA GLN A 656 26.97 -3.20 7.98
C GLN A 656 27.87 -2.43 8.95
N LEU A 657 27.56 -1.17 9.26
CA LEU A 657 28.27 -0.39 10.29
C LEU A 657 28.01 -0.92 11.71
N ALA A 658 26.79 -1.38 11.99
CA ALA A 658 26.40 -1.94 13.28
C ALA A 658 27.15 -3.25 13.57
N GLY A 659 27.15 -4.19 12.63
CA GLY A 659 27.85 -5.47 12.76
C GLY A 659 29.38 -5.36 12.83
N ARG A 660 29.97 -4.27 12.33
CA ARG A 660 31.41 -3.97 12.51
C ARG A 660 31.75 -3.34 13.86
N ARG A 661 30.77 -2.80 14.60
CA ARG A 661 30.99 -2.03 15.83
C ARG A 661 30.50 -2.75 17.09
N SER A 662 29.45 -3.56 17.01
CA SER A 662 28.87 -4.29 18.14
C SER A 662 29.20 -5.78 18.08
N LYS A 663 29.48 -6.39 19.23
CA LYS A 663 29.63 -7.85 19.40
C LYS A 663 28.33 -8.57 19.77
N ALA A 664 27.19 -7.86 19.80
CA ALA A 664 25.90 -8.47 20.12
C ALA A 664 25.49 -9.50 19.06
N ALA A 665 24.88 -10.61 19.49
CA ALA A 665 24.55 -11.73 18.60
C ALA A 665 23.40 -11.43 17.62
N LEU A 666 22.46 -10.54 17.99
CA LEU A 666 21.30 -10.22 17.17
C LEU A 666 21.46 -8.86 16.47
N LEU A 667 21.18 -8.82 15.16
CA LEU A 667 21.31 -7.62 14.33
C LEU A 667 20.56 -6.41 14.91
N ARG A 668 19.35 -6.61 15.44
CA ARG A 668 18.55 -5.54 16.07
C ARG A 668 19.27 -4.88 17.25
N ASP A 669 20.02 -5.64 18.04
CA ASP A 669 20.71 -5.16 19.23
C ASP A 669 21.99 -4.40 18.82
N GLN A 670 22.67 -4.88 17.76
CA GLN A 670 23.76 -4.15 17.10
C GLN A 670 23.29 -2.80 16.55
N VAL A 671 22.14 -2.78 15.85
CA VAL A 671 21.53 -1.59 15.24
C VAL A 671 21.01 -0.61 16.28
N ALA A 672 20.36 -1.08 17.36
CA ALA A 672 19.92 -0.23 18.46
C ALA A 672 21.12 0.46 19.15
N SER A 673 22.19 -0.28 19.43
CA SER A 673 23.42 0.27 20.01
C SER A 673 24.09 1.32 19.09
N LEU A 674 24.12 1.09 17.78
CA LEU A 674 24.64 2.07 16.83
C LEU A 674 23.75 3.32 16.75
N LEU A 675 22.43 3.19 16.82
CA LEU A 675 21.49 4.31 16.86
C LEU A 675 21.71 5.18 18.10
N GLU A 676 21.83 4.57 19.28
CA GLU A 676 22.11 5.29 20.54
C GLU A 676 23.43 6.07 20.49
N VAL A 677 24.49 5.45 19.93
CA VAL A 677 25.77 6.12 19.68
C VAL A 677 25.60 7.32 18.74
N CYS A 678 24.84 7.18 17.65
CA CYS A 678 24.61 8.28 16.71
C CYS A 678 23.82 9.42 17.36
N GLU A 679 22.69 9.11 17.99
CA GLU A 679 21.80 10.09 18.63
C GLU A 679 22.51 10.85 19.76
N ALA A 680 23.27 10.17 20.63
CA ALA A 680 24.03 10.81 21.72
C ALA A 680 25.09 11.79 21.22
N HIS A 681 25.78 11.49 20.11
CA HIS A 681 26.74 12.42 19.51
C HIS A 681 26.08 13.62 18.83
N LEU A 682 24.85 13.44 18.34
CA LEU A 682 24.12 14.44 17.56
C LEU A 682 23.25 15.40 18.40
N ASP A 683 22.92 15.02 19.63
CA ASP A 683 22.12 15.85 20.56
C ASP A 683 22.94 16.46 21.72
N GLY A 684 24.28 16.40 21.63
CA GLY A 684 25.20 17.04 22.57
C GLY A 684 25.08 18.58 22.66
N PRO A 685 25.79 19.24 23.60
CA PRO A 685 25.46 20.60 24.07
C PRO A 685 25.34 21.72 23.03
N LEU A 686 26.01 21.59 21.88
CA LEU A 686 25.95 22.57 20.78
C LEU A 686 24.67 22.46 19.92
N SER A 687 23.86 21.41 20.08
CA SER A 687 22.61 21.17 19.33
C SER A 687 21.48 22.16 19.67
N ALA A 688 21.66 23.02 20.68
CA ALA A 688 20.69 24.02 21.15
C ALA A 688 20.24 25.07 20.09
N ARG A 689 20.90 25.11 18.91
CA ARG A 689 20.53 25.97 17.76
C ARG A 689 19.85 25.22 16.60
N SER A 690 19.55 23.92 16.74
CA SER A 690 18.74 23.19 15.75
C SER A 690 17.24 23.48 15.94
N PRO A 691 16.50 23.96 14.91
CA PRO A 691 15.09 24.32 15.06
C PRO A 691 14.17 23.10 15.28
N TRP A 692 14.65 21.88 15.01
CA TRP A 692 13.84 20.67 14.94
C TRP A 692 13.45 20.08 16.31
N ARG A 693 14.16 20.41 17.40
CA ARG A 693 13.79 20.00 18.78
C ARG A 693 13.01 21.07 19.58
N ARG A 694 12.67 22.23 19.00
CA ARG A 694 11.89 23.30 19.67
C ARG A 694 10.55 23.60 19.00
N ARG A 695 9.66 22.61 18.92
CA ARG A 695 8.21 22.82 18.68
C ARG A 695 7.32 21.94 19.57
N SER A 696 7.36 22.19 20.88
CA SER A 696 6.12 22.15 21.66
C SER A 696 5.38 23.48 21.40
N PRO A 697 4.13 23.48 20.89
CA PRO A 697 3.45 24.70 20.46
C PRO A 697 2.78 25.48 21.61
N TRP A 698 3.23 25.32 22.87
CA TRP A 698 2.59 25.93 24.05
C TRP A 698 3.58 26.65 24.97
N ARG A 699 3.96 27.87 24.58
CA ARG A 699 4.34 28.96 25.51
C ARG A 699 3.89 30.30 24.93
N THR A 700 2.65 30.69 25.23
CA THR A 700 2.21 32.09 25.14
C THR A 700 3.01 32.92 26.14
N GLY A 701 3.65 34.00 25.67
CA GLY A 701 4.37 34.90 26.55
C GLY A 701 3.41 35.74 27.40
N ALA A 702 3.71 35.89 28.69
CA ALA A 702 3.09 36.90 29.53
C ALA A 702 4.03 38.11 29.65
N ARG A 703 3.57 39.25 29.15
CA ARG A 703 3.98 40.62 29.50
C ARG A 703 2.78 41.53 29.26
#